data_AF-A0A9D7B8S9-F1
#
_entry.id   AF-A0A9D7B8S9-F1
#
_cell.length_a   1.000
_cell.length_b   1.000
_cell.length_c   1.000
_cell.angle_alpha   90.00
_cell.angle_beta   90.00
_cell.angle_gamma   90.00
#
_symmetry.space_group_name_H-M   'P 1'
#
loop_
_entity.id
_entity.type
_entity.pdbx_description
1 polymer ?
#
loop_
_entity_poly.entity_id
_entity_poly.type
_entity_poly.pdbx_seq_one_letter_code
_entity_poly.pdbx_strand_id
1 'polypeptide(L)'
;MTATPYTGNDIYDANCNCAGQLIDCLGVPGGSALVGTACDDSNALTGNDIYDANCNCAGQLIDCLGVPGGTALVGTACDDGNAGHRQRHLRCQLQLCWSAHRLPRVPGGTALVGTACADSNTNTGTDIYDANCNCAGQLIDCLGVPGGTALVGTACDDGNASTVNDIWSAGCVCIGQSVDCTSEAGPDQEICGLTSTMQAAGAGQWTGPSGISFTDLSDAQTIVNASLPGVYDLYWTVTNGTCIEIDTVSVTFNLPSDASFAYALSTYCHGDPSATPWTAQPGGTFMAFPSGLILNPISGAISIGSSDPGSYQVTYYIAGNCPASQTQSVTVAAGSDASWTAPGPLCSSNSPIALDPLVIGTPGGSWQGQGVANGIFNPAGLAGSIELTYSATIGSCTDELSQFVLVLEPPVADAGPDITACGLRTAMNAVPFNGNATWTLPAGITSYTPETSATMEIGGAAYGSYLLVWSVTNGSCYASDTALVNFVDPGSGIWVNAGEDQHLAVIDFAHLSGSAMAGAALNWWVLNGSGTIDQPSDSATTISGLSFGDNLVVLTASINQCASISDTVLLHVDDLFIPEGYSPNGDGVNDRWEIRGVEAYPNSSLQVFNRWGKLVYEAEDYSNEWEGRARNGQPLPDDTYFFVLNLTGRRSYNGHVIIKR
;
A
#
# COMPACT_ATOMS: atom_id res chain seq x y z
N MET A 1 -43.35 4.29 29.64
CA MET A 1 -44.19 4.88 30.70
C MET A 1 -44.22 6.37 30.46
N THR A 2 -45.43 6.91 30.27
CA THR A 2 -45.84 8.32 30.29
C THR A 2 -44.84 9.38 29.81
N ALA A 3 -44.96 9.75 28.53
CA ALA A 3 -44.42 10.99 28.01
C ALA A 3 -45.05 12.19 28.74
N THR A 4 -44.23 12.99 29.42
CA THR A 4 -44.59 14.36 29.79
C THR A 4 -44.46 15.22 28.54
N PRO A 5 -45.52 15.92 28.09
CA PRO A 5 -45.47 16.71 26.87
C PRO A 5 -44.59 17.96 27.10
N TYR A 6 -44.01 18.51 26.03
CA TYR A 6 -43.23 19.76 25.95
C TYR A 6 -41.68 19.67 26.02
N THR A 7 -41.07 18.67 25.39
CA THR A 7 -39.65 18.75 24.99
C THR A 7 -39.51 18.94 23.47
N GLY A 8 -38.42 19.57 23.03
CA GLY A 8 -38.06 19.76 21.63
C GLY A 8 -36.54 19.60 21.44
N ASN A 9 -36.09 19.44 20.18
CA ASN A 9 -34.70 19.06 19.83
C ASN A 9 -34.24 17.76 20.53
N ASP A 10 -35.05 16.70 20.45
CA ASP A 10 -34.72 15.42 21.07
C ASP A 10 -33.55 14.74 20.33
N ILE A 11 -32.47 14.42 21.05
CA ILE A 11 -31.29 13.71 20.52
C ILE A 11 -31.02 12.48 21.40
N TYR A 12 -30.63 11.37 20.77
CA TYR A 12 -30.26 10.15 21.49
C TYR A 12 -28.86 10.27 22.09
N ASP A 13 -28.73 9.96 23.37
CA ASP A 13 -27.45 9.92 24.06
C ASP A 13 -26.70 8.58 23.84
N ALA A 14 -25.46 8.52 24.31
CA ALA A 14 -24.58 7.36 24.19
C ALA A 14 -25.07 6.09 24.92
N ASN A 15 -26.16 6.18 25.69
CA ASN A 15 -26.82 5.06 26.35
C ASN A 15 -28.16 4.71 25.69
N CYS A 16 -28.42 5.21 24.47
CA CYS A 16 -29.65 5.02 23.69
C CYS A 16 -30.93 5.58 24.33
N ASN A 17 -30.83 6.61 25.18
CA ASN A 17 -32.01 7.31 25.70
C ASN A 17 -32.31 8.54 24.84
N CYS A 18 -33.58 8.71 24.46
CA CYS A 18 -34.03 9.92 23.77
C CYS A 18 -34.33 10.98 24.82
N ALA A 19 -33.50 12.04 24.88
CA ALA A 19 -33.67 13.14 25.83
C ALA A 19 -33.79 14.46 25.07
N GLY A 20 -34.88 15.18 25.33
CA GLY A 20 -35.16 16.50 24.76
C GLY A 20 -34.82 17.65 25.68
N GLN A 21 -34.62 18.83 25.10
CA GLN A 21 -34.54 20.06 25.88
C GLN A 21 -35.96 20.52 26.25
N LEU A 22 -36.14 21.03 27.48
CA LEU A 22 -37.42 21.57 27.93
C LEU A 22 -37.78 22.80 27.08
N ILE A 23 -39.01 22.85 26.57
CA ILE A 23 -39.50 24.02 25.82
C ILE A 23 -39.91 25.09 26.84
N ASP A 24 -39.39 26.30 26.69
CA ASP A 24 -39.71 27.43 27.56
C ASP A 24 -41.12 28.02 27.29
N CYS A 25 -41.57 28.97 28.10
CA CYS A 25 -42.92 29.54 27.99
C CYS A 25 -43.19 30.33 26.69
N LEU A 26 -42.17 30.57 25.86
CA LEU A 26 -42.28 31.19 24.55
C LEU A 26 -42.16 30.20 23.38
N GLY A 27 -42.07 28.89 23.69
CA GLY A 27 -42.01 27.84 22.68
C GLY A 27 -40.60 27.52 22.16
N VAL A 28 -39.53 27.95 22.85
CA VAL A 28 -38.14 27.75 22.42
C VAL A 28 -37.50 26.61 23.23
N PRO A 29 -37.00 25.53 22.58
CA PRO A 29 -36.25 24.48 23.26
C PRO A 29 -34.95 25.04 23.88
N GLY A 30 -34.80 24.91 25.21
CA GLY A 30 -33.63 25.41 25.95
C GLY A 30 -33.60 26.93 26.21
N GLY A 31 -34.73 27.62 26.01
CA GLY A 31 -34.83 29.06 26.24
C GLY A 31 -34.90 29.47 27.72
N SER A 32 -34.68 30.76 27.99
CA SER A 32 -34.58 31.31 29.35
C SER A 32 -35.91 31.76 29.96
N ALA A 33 -37.02 31.73 29.21
CA ALA A 33 -38.34 32.14 29.70
C ALA A 33 -39.04 30.98 30.44
N LEU A 34 -38.49 30.57 31.58
CA LEU A 34 -38.99 29.47 32.40
C LEU A 34 -40.01 29.96 33.44
N VAL A 35 -40.83 29.05 33.98
CA VAL A 35 -41.74 29.34 35.10
C VAL A 35 -40.95 29.97 36.25
N GLY A 36 -41.40 31.13 36.74
CA GLY A 36 -40.73 31.91 37.79
C GLY A 36 -39.71 32.95 37.31
N THR A 37 -39.45 33.04 36.00
CA THR A 37 -38.64 34.12 35.42
C THR A 37 -39.47 35.38 35.16
N ALA A 38 -38.82 36.55 35.22
CA ALA A 38 -39.48 37.84 35.06
C ALA A 38 -40.04 38.05 33.65
N CYS A 39 -41.21 38.65 33.56
CA CYS A 39 -41.91 38.99 32.32
C CYS A 39 -42.65 40.33 32.49
N ASP A 40 -43.39 40.77 31.47
CA ASP A 40 -44.24 41.97 31.52
C ASP A 40 -45.62 41.61 30.95
N ASP A 41 -46.66 41.65 31.78
CA ASP A 41 -48.04 41.30 31.38
C ASP A 41 -48.80 42.48 30.75
N SER A 42 -48.13 43.63 30.58
CA SER A 42 -48.64 44.88 30.03
C SER A 42 -49.82 45.50 30.80
N ASN A 43 -50.08 45.04 32.03
CA ASN A 43 -51.10 45.59 32.91
C ASN A 43 -50.48 46.57 33.91
N ALA A 44 -50.75 47.86 33.73
CA ALA A 44 -50.19 48.93 34.56
C ALA A 44 -50.63 48.94 36.04
N LEU A 45 -51.52 48.02 36.44
CA LEU A 45 -51.97 47.86 37.83
C LEU A 45 -51.25 46.72 38.58
N THR A 46 -50.37 45.98 37.90
CA THR A 46 -49.59 44.88 38.45
C THR A 46 -48.09 45.16 38.33
N GLY A 47 -47.30 44.56 39.21
CA GLY A 47 -45.83 44.62 39.17
C GLY A 47 -45.20 43.33 39.70
N ASN A 48 -43.89 43.17 39.47
CA ASN A 48 -43.15 41.91 39.68
C ASN A 48 -43.76 40.73 38.90
N ASP A 49 -44.00 40.91 37.60
CA ASP A 49 -44.64 39.90 36.77
C ASP A 49 -43.68 38.73 36.50
N ILE A 50 -44.19 37.52 36.69
CA ILE A 50 -43.45 36.27 36.45
C ILE A 50 -44.31 35.30 35.65
N TYR A 51 -43.68 34.41 34.90
CA TYR A 51 -44.39 33.31 34.25
C TYR A 51 -44.91 32.31 35.28
N ASP A 52 -46.23 32.10 35.33
CA ASP A 52 -46.87 31.14 36.21
C ASP A 52 -46.71 29.68 35.72
N ALA A 53 -47.21 28.72 36.50
CA ALA A 53 -47.10 27.29 36.17
C ALA A 53 -47.81 26.87 34.87
N ASN A 54 -48.63 27.76 34.30
CA ASN A 54 -49.32 27.57 33.02
C ASN A 54 -48.73 28.46 31.91
N CYS A 55 -47.55 29.04 32.13
CA CYS A 55 -46.85 29.95 31.21
C CYS A 55 -47.62 31.22 30.86
N ASN A 56 -48.50 31.69 31.73
CA ASN A 56 -49.06 33.04 31.62
C ASN A 56 -48.17 34.02 32.37
N CYS A 57 -47.88 35.15 31.75
CA CYS A 57 -47.26 36.26 32.45
C CYS A 57 -48.32 36.97 33.29
N ALA A 58 -48.15 37.03 34.60
CA ALA A 58 -49.06 37.71 35.50
C ALA A 58 -48.31 38.32 36.70
N GLY A 59 -48.64 39.56 37.04
CA GLY A 59 -48.07 40.26 38.18
C GLY A 59 -48.91 40.28 39.44
N GLN A 60 -48.30 40.77 40.53
CA GLN A 60 -48.99 41.06 41.78
C GLN A 60 -49.62 42.45 41.72
N LEU A 61 -50.84 42.62 42.22
CA LEU A 61 -51.53 43.91 42.23
C LEU A 61 -50.70 44.94 43.01
N ILE A 62 -50.47 46.11 42.42
CA ILE A 62 -49.78 47.22 43.07
C ILE A 62 -50.75 47.88 44.05
N ASP A 63 -50.35 47.98 45.33
CA ASP A 63 -51.16 48.60 46.36
C ASP A 63 -51.18 50.14 46.25
N CYS A 64 -52.00 50.83 47.05
CA CYS A 64 -52.15 52.28 46.95
C CYS A 64 -50.88 53.09 47.31
N LEU A 65 -49.80 52.42 47.77
CA LEU A 65 -48.50 53.01 48.07
C LEU A 65 -47.44 52.66 47.01
N GLY A 66 -47.82 51.97 45.94
CA GLY A 66 -46.94 51.65 44.83
C GLY A 66 -46.11 50.37 45.03
N VAL A 67 -46.47 49.51 45.99
CA VAL A 67 -45.74 48.27 46.28
C VAL A 67 -46.48 47.06 45.68
N PRO A 68 -45.87 46.29 44.75
CA PRO A 68 -46.46 45.05 44.25
C PRO A 68 -46.65 44.03 45.39
N GLY A 69 -47.89 43.54 45.57
CA GLY A 69 -48.23 42.58 46.64
C GLY A 69 -48.40 43.20 48.04
N GLY A 70 -48.43 44.53 48.14
CA GLY A 70 -48.59 45.24 49.42
C GLY A 70 -49.99 45.13 50.03
N THR A 71 -50.10 45.43 51.33
CA THR A 71 -51.33 45.24 52.11
C THR A 71 -52.27 46.45 52.08
N ALA A 72 -51.87 47.59 51.51
CA ALA A 72 -52.66 48.82 51.42
C ALA A 72 -53.64 48.79 50.23
N LEU A 73 -54.55 47.81 50.25
CA LEU A 73 -55.57 47.60 49.22
C LEU A 73 -56.81 48.47 49.46
N VAL A 74 -57.57 48.78 48.41
CA VAL A 74 -58.83 49.54 48.50
C VAL A 74 -59.77 48.88 49.53
N GLY A 75 -59.97 49.55 50.68
CA GLY A 75 -60.78 49.04 51.80
C GLY A 75 -60.02 48.64 53.07
N THR A 76 -58.68 48.71 53.08
CA THR A 76 -57.88 48.54 54.31
C THR A 76 -57.79 49.84 55.13
N ALA A 77 -57.78 49.72 56.45
CA ALA A 77 -57.77 50.86 57.37
C ALA A 77 -56.38 51.52 57.40
N CYS A 78 -56.33 52.81 57.07
CA CYS A 78 -55.13 53.66 57.17
C CYS A 78 -55.35 54.78 58.19
N ASP A 79 -54.29 55.18 58.89
CA ASP A 79 -54.28 56.32 59.80
C ASP A 79 -53.79 57.54 59.02
N ASP A 80 -54.67 58.53 58.83
CA ASP A 80 -54.43 59.72 58.00
C ASP A 80 -53.70 60.85 58.76
N GLY A 81 -53.27 60.59 60.01
CA GLY A 81 -52.48 61.52 60.80
C GLY A 81 -53.19 62.86 61.05
N ASN A 82 -54.51 62.93 60.83
CA ASN A 82 -55.28 64.14 60.95
C ASN A 82 -56.19 64.08 62.17
N ALA A 83 -55.80 64.81 63.22
CA ALA A 83 -56.61 65.02 64.40
C ALA A 83 -57.88 65.83 64.07
N GLY A 84 -58.94 65.12 63.68
CA GLY A 84 -60.29 65.42 64.13
C GLY A 84 -61.22 66.08 63.12
N HIS A 85 -62.17 65.27 62.64
CA HIS A 85 -63.58 65.65 62.49
C HIS A 85 -64.41 64.36 62.27
N ARG A 86 -65.54 64.08 62.94
CA ARG A 86 -66.37 64.88 63.83
C ARG A 86 -67.47 63.96 64.39
N GLN A 87 -67.68 63.90 65.70
CA GLN A 87 -69.04 63.81 66.25
C GLN A 87 -69.33 65.11 66.99
N ARG A 88 -70.32 65.84 66.46
CA ARG A 88 -70.96 67.00 67.07
C ARG A 88 -72.04 66.50 68.03
N HIS A 89 -72.08 67.10 69.21
CA HIS A 89 -73.25 67.69 69.89
C HIS A 89 -72.68 68.39 71.15
N LEU A 90 -72.85 69.67 71.51
CA LEU A 90 -73.55 70.88 71.07
C LEU A 90 -72.59 72.08 71.31
N ARG A 91 -72.35 72.99 70.35
CA ARG A 91 -72.88 74.38 70.19
C ARG A 91 -72.59 75.34 71.36
N CYS A 92 -72.18 76.60 71.21
CA CYS A 92 -72.16 77.52 70.07
C CYS A 92 -71.23 78.72 70.40
N GLN A 93 -70.44 79.18 69.40
CA GLN A 93 -70.25 80.57 68.91
C GLN A 93 -69.85 81.69 69.91
N LEU A 94 -68.96 82.67 69.64
CA LEU A 94 -68.55 83.31 68.38
C LEU A 94 -67.34 84.26 68.64
N GLN A 95 -66.45 84.38 67.65
CA GLN A 95 -65.72 85.56 67.15
C GLN A 95 -64.88 86.52 68.03
N LEU A 96 -63.60 86.60 67.60
CA LEU A 96 -62.79 87.76 67.21
C LEU A 96 -62.48 88.90 68.22
N CYS A 97 -61.21 89.29 68.19
CA CYS A 97 -60.66 90.50 68.78
C CYS A 97 -61.46 91.76 68.40
N TRP A 98 -61.67 92.66 69.37
CA TRP A 98 -61.28 94.07 69.32
C TRP A 98 -61.51 94.76 70.68
N SER A 99 -60.47 95.47 71.12
CA SER A 99 -60.49 96.81 71.73
C SER A 99 -61.43 97.18 72.88
N ALA A 100 -60.76 97.58 73.97
CA ALA A 100 -61.00 98.79 74.78
C ALA A 100 -62.13 98.84 75.83
N HIS A 101 -61.68 99.25 77.03
CA HIS A 101 -62.40 100.05 78.05
C HIS A 101 -63.62 99.42 78.73
N ARG A 102 -63.43 98.99 79.99
CA ARG A 102 -63.98 99.62 81.23
C ARG A 102 -63.95 98.63 82.42
N LEU A 103 -63.19 99.00 83.46
CA LEU A 103 -63.53 98.73 84.88
C LEU A 103 -64.97 99.24 85.15
N PRO A 104 -65.75 98.78 86.17
CA PRO A 104 -65.32 98.42 87.54
C PRO A 104 -66.14 97.23 88.13
N ARG A 105 -65.87 96.63 89.30
CA ARG A 105 -65.97 97.19 90.67
C ARG A 105 -65.52 96.09 91.64
N VAL A 106 -64.63 96.47 92.54
CA VAL A 106 -64.27 95.74 93.76
C VAL A 106 -65.44 95.83 94.77
N PRO A 107 -65.53 94.88 95.71
CA PRO A 107 -65.58 95.31 97.12
C PRO A 107 -64.57 94.56 98.01
N GLY A 108 -63.54 95.29 98.48
CA GLY A 108 -62.82 95.01 99.74
C GLY A 108 -61.54 94.17 99.68
N GLY A 109 -60.36 94.83 99.70
CA GLY A 109 -59.06 94.21 100.05
C GLY A 109 -57.87 94.83 99.30
N THR A 110 -56.89 95.39 100.01
CA THR A 110 -55.69 96.03 99.45
C THR A 110 -54.48 95.08 99.45
N ALA A 111 -54.00 94.65 98.28
CA ALA A 111 -52.73 93.92 98.11
C ALA A 111 -51.71 94.79 97.37
N LEU A 112 -50.44 94.77 97.79
CA LEU A 112 -49.33 95.58 97.24
C LEU A 112 -48.43 94.72 96.32
N VAL A 113 -47.70 95.36 95.40
CA VAL A 113 -46.70 94.71 94.52
C VAL A 113 -45.61 94.04 95.37
N GLY A 114 -45.20 92.81 95.01
CA GLY A 114 -44.22 92.01 95.76
C GLY A 114 -44.81 91.10 96.86
N THR A 115 -46.13 91.04 96.99
CA THR A 115 -46.78 90.07 97.90
C THR A 115 -46.78 88.68 97.26
N ALA A 116 -46.55 87.64 98.06
CA ALA A 116 -46.61 86.25 97.60
C ALA A 116 -48.00 85.90 97.04
N CYS A 117 -48.01 85.14 95.96
CA CYS A 117 -49.21 84.65 95.29
C CYS A 117 -48.99 83.18 94.88
N ALA A 118 -49.99 82.55 94.26
CA ALA A 118 -49.84 81.23 93.66
C ALA A 118 -50.44 81.27 92.25
N ASP A 119 -49.62 81.05 91.22
CA ASP A 119 -50.05 81.12 89.81
C ASP A 119 -50.55 79.77 89.27
N SER A 120 -50.56 78.74 90.11
CA SER A 120 -50.96 77.35 89.82
C SER A 120 -50.15 76.63 88.73
N ASN A 121 -48.98 77.15 88.36
CA ASN A 121 -48.05 76.50 87.45
C ASN A 121 -46.98 75.74 88.25
N THR A 122 -46.94 74.41 88.11
CA THR A 122 -45.99 73.54 88.84
C THR A 122 -44.54 73.63 88.35
N ASN A 123 -44.31 74.28 87.21
CA ASN A 123 -42.98 74.38 86.58
C ASN A 123 -42.29 75.71 86.88
N THR A 124 -42.91 76.56 87.71
CA THR A 124 -42.36 77.82 88.21
C THR A 124 -42.27 77.79 89.74
N GLY A 125 -41.25 78.45 90.29
CA GLY A 125 -41.07 78.60 91.73
C GLY A 125 -41.01 80.06 92.15
N THR A 126 -41.43 80.36 93.39
CA THR A 126 -41.37 81.69 94.03
C THR A 126 -42.29 82.74 93.37
N ASP A 127 -43.60 82.48 93.35
CA ASP A 127 -44.57 83.36 92.68
C ASP A 127 -44.86 84.64 93.48
N ILE A 128 -44.69 85.80 92.83
CA ILE A 128 -44.96 87.12 93.39
C ILE A 128 -45.85 87.94 92.45
N TYR A 129 -46.67 88.83 93.00
CA TYR A 129 -47.42 89.79 92.19
C TYR A 129 -46.47 90.81 91.55
N ASP A 130 -46.46 90.86 90.22
CA ASP A 130 -45.70 91.83 89.43
C ASP A 130 -46.33 93.24 89.46
N ALA A 131 -45.66 94.21 88.84
CA ALA A 131 -46.13 95.60 88.77
C ALA A 131 -47.45 95.79 88.00
N ASN A 132 -47.90 94.76 87.27
CA ASN A 132 -49.14 94.70 86.51
C ASN A 132 -50.22 93.84 87.21
N CYS A 133 -49.97 93.44 88.46
CA CYS A 133 -50.83 92.57 89.28
C CYS A 133 -51.05 91.15 88.72
N ASN A 134 -50.11 90.63 87.93
CA ASN A 134 -50.08 89.22 87.53
C ASN A 134 -49.24 88.41 88.54
N CYS A 135 -49.72 87.21 88.86
CA CYS A 135 -48.93 86.24 89.61
C CYS A 135 -48.12 85.40 88.62
N ALA A 136 -46.78 85.43 88.71
CA ALA A 136 -45.90 84.63 87.86
C ALA A 136 -44.61 84.25 88.59
N GLY A 137 -44.22 82.96 88.56
CA GLY A 137 -42.94 82.47 89.11
C GLY A 137 -41.82 82.31 88.06
N GLN A 138 -40.60 81.99 88.52
CA GLN A 138 -39.45 81.70 87.66
C GLN A 138 -39.36 80.20 87.30
N LEU A 139 -39.01 79.87 86.04
CA LEU A 139 -38.93 78.49 85.55
C LEU A 139 -37.85 77.67 86.30
N ILE A 140 -38.17 76.43 86.67
CA ILE A 140 -37.26 75.50 87.35
C ILE A 140 -36.42 74.73 86.31
N ASP A 141 -35.09 74.65 86.49
CA ASP A 141 -34.18 73.91 85.58
C ASP A 141 -34.15 72.38 85.85
N CYS A 142 -33.42 71.61 85.04
CA CYS A 142 -33.36 70.14 85.15
C CYS A 142 -32.74 69.62 86.47
N LEU A 143 -32.16 70.50 87.29
CA LEU A 143 -31.65 70.18 88.62
C LEU A 143 -32.57 70.68 89.76
N GLY A 144 -33.75 71.19 89.43
CA GLY A 144 -34.73 71.65 90.41
C GLY A 144 -34.49 73.08 90.92
N VAL A 145 -33.66 73.89 90.25
CA VAL A 145 -33.31 75.25 90.68
C VAL A 145 -34.12 76.29 89.90
N PRO A 146 -34.95 77.13 90.56
CA PRO A 146 -35.62 78.26 89.90
C PRO A 146 -34.58 79.23 89.29
N GLY A 147 -34.62 79.42 87.97
CA GLY A 147 -33.69 80.27 87.22
C GLY A 147 -32.30 79.66 86.93
N GLY A 148 -32.13 78.34 87.08
CA GLY A 148 -30.86 77.65 86.82
C GLY A 148 -30.50 77.46 85.33
N THR A 149 -29.26 77.04 85.06
CA THR A 149 -28.68 76.96 83.71
C THR A 149 -28.75 75.57 83.06
N ALA A 150 -29.18 74.54 83.79
CA ALA A 150 -29.30 73.17 83.26
C ALA A 150 -30.63 73.02 82.51
N LEU A 151 -30.69 73.53 81.28
CA LEU A 151 -31.89 73.52 80.45
C LEU A 151 -31.81 72.40 79.41
N VAL A 152 -32.96 71.91 78.96
CA VAL A 152 -33.03 70.94 77.85
C VAL A 152 -32.25 71.48 76.65
N GLY A 153 -31.32 70.69 76.13
CA GLY A 153 -30.43 71.04 75.02
C GLY A 153 -29.11 71.72 75.40
N THR A 154 -28.84 72.00 76.69
CA THR A 154 -27.52 72.45 77.13
C THR A 154 -26.58 71.25 77.35
N ALA A 155 -25.27 71.50 77.22
CA ALA A 155 -24.26 70.48 77.42
C ALA A 155 -24.28 69.92 78.85
N CYS A 156 -23.99 68.63 78.96
CA CYS A 156 -23.81 67.90 80.20
C CYS A 156 -22.69 66.86 80.02
N ASP A 157 -22.43 66.05 81.04
CA ASP A 157 -21.48 64.94 80.98
C ASP A 157 -22.17 63.76 81.69
N ASP A 158 -22.46 62.68 80.96
CA ASP A 158 -23.13 61.50 81.50
C ASP A 158 -22.14 60.49 82.13
N GLY A 159 -20.84 60.78 82.06
CA GLY A 159 -19.75 59.96 82.57
C GLY A 159 -19.44 58.72 81.72
N ASN A 160 -20.05 58.56 80.54
CA ASN A 160 -19.79 57.45 79.63
C ASN A 160 -18.76 57.83 78.55
N ALA A 161 -17.55 57.27 78.64
CA ALA A 161 -16.47 57.52 77.69
C ALA A 161 -16.74 57.02 76.25
N SER A 162 -17.82 56.28 76.00
CA SER A 162 -18.17 55.72 74.68
C SER A 162 -19.17 56.57 73.90
N THR A 163 -19.61 57.68 74.47
CA THR A 163 -20.51 58.63 73.83
C THR A 163 -19.87 60.01 73.75
N VAL A 164 -20.25 60.79 72.74
CA VAL A 164 -19.77 62.17 72.55
C VAL A 164 -20.96 63.14 72.44
N ASN A 165 -20.71 64.41 72.75
CA ASN A 165 -21.69 65.50 72.71
C ASN A 165 -22.90 65.30 73.64
N ASP A 166 -22.66 65.03 74.92
CA ASP A 166 -23.75 64.79 75.87
C ASP A 166 -24.57 66.06 76.12
N ILE A 167 -25.90 65.93 75.97
CA ILE A 167 -26.85 67.02 76.17
C ILE A 167 -27.98 66.59 77.09
N TRP A 168 -28.55 67.55 77.81
CA TRP A 168 -29.77 67.33 78.60
C TRP A 168 -30.95 67.06 77.66
N SER A 169 -31.47 65.83 77.69
CA SER A 169 -32.66 65.44 76.93
C SER A 169 -33.93 66.11 77.45
N ALA A 170 -35.03 66.03 76.68
CA ALA A 170 -36.33 66.57 77.08
C ALA A 170 -36.90 65.97 78.38
N GLY A 171 -36.39 64.81 78.81
CA GLY A 171 -36.70 64.17 80.09
C GLY A 171 -35.74 64.54 81.23
N CYS A 172 -34.87 65.54 81.05
CA CYS A 172 -33.83 65.94 82.00
C CYS A 172 -32.87 64.78 82.38
N VAL A 173 -32.48 63.98 81.39
CA VAL A 173 -31.42 62.96 81.50
C VAL A 173 -30.27 63.35 80.57
N CYS A 174 -29.04 63.30 81.07
CA CYS A 174 -27.85 63.51 80.25
C CYS A 174 -27.59 62.25 79.40
N ILE A 175 -27.53 62.40 78.08
CA ILE A 175 -27.27 61.31 77.13
C ILE A 175 -26.34 61.79 76.02
N GLY A 176 -25.36 60.98 75.64
CA GLY A 176 -24.50 61.22 74.48
C GLY A 176 -24.86 60.42 73.22
N GLN A 177 -24.25 60.80 72.09
CA GLN A 177 -24.35 60.08 70.81
C GLN A 177 -23.28 58.98 70.72
N SER A 178 -23.65 57.77 70.30
CA SER A 178 -22.73 56.63 70.15
C SER A 178 -21.76 56.80 68.97
N VAL A 179 -20.49 56.47 69.16
CA VAL A 179 -19.48 56.41 68.08
C VAL A 179 -19.45 54.98 67.50
N ASP A 180 -19.72 54.84 66.19
CA ASP A 180 -19.57 53.57 65.45
C ASP A 180 -18.12 53.44 64.94
N CYS A 181 -17.53 52.27 65.17
CA CYS A 181 -16.14 51.94 64.84
C CYS A 181 -15.99 50.49 64.34
N THR A 182 -17.04 49.93 63.74
CA THR A 182 -17.00 48.59 63.13
C THR A 182 -15.94 48.50 62.02
N SER A 183 -15.15 47.42 62.01
CA SER A 183 -14.18 47.09 60.97
C SER A 183 -14.61 45.81 60.26
N GLU A 184 -14.63 45.82 58.93
CA GLU A 184 -14.89 44.66 58.08
C GLU A 184 -13.87 44.66 56.91
N ALA A 185 -12.93 43.72 56.91
CA ALA A 185 -11.87 43.56 55.93
C ALA A 185 -12.37 42.87 54.63
N GLY A 186 -13.60 42.38 54.64
CA GLY A 186 -14.19 41.61 53.53
C GLY A 186 -13.91 40.10 53.65
N PRO A 187 -14.44 39.29 52.71
CA PRO A 187 -14.30 37.84 52.77
C PRO A 187 -12.90 37.37 52.39
N ASP A 188 -12.50 36.21 52.91
CA ASP A 188 -11.28 35.52 52.49
C ASP A 188 -11.27 35.30 50.98
N GLN A 189 -10.09 35.47 50.37
CA GLN A 189 -9.91 35.40 48.93
C GLN A 189 -8.91 34.31 48.54
N GLU A 190 -9.19 33.60 47.46
CA GLU A 190 -8.25 32.69 46.83
C GLU A 190 -8.05 33.08 45.36
N ILE A 191 -6.80 33.39 45.00
CA ILE A 191 -6.46 34.12 43.79
C ILE A 191 -5.41 33.36 42.99
N CYS A 192 -5.63 33.28 41.68
CA CYS A 192 -4.63 32.79 40.76
C CYS A 192 -3.76 33.93 40.24
N GLY A 193 -2.50 33.96 40.66
CA GLY A 193 -1.58 35.07 40.44
C GLY A 193 -1.17 35.74 41.75
N LEU A 194 -0.50 36.89 41.64
CA LEU A 194 0.08 37.59 42.79
C LEU A 194 -0.59 38.95 43.06
N THR A 195 -1.75 39.21 42.46
CA THR A 195 -2.43 40.50 42.56
C THR A 195 -3.93 40.29 42.78
N SER A 196 -4.53 41.00 43.72
CA SER A 196 -5.98 40.99 43.98
C SER A 196 -6.50 42.36 44.36
N THR A 197 -7.83 42.53 44.34
CA THR A 197 -8.51 43.73 44.83
C THR A 197 -9.17 43.43 46.18
N MET A 198 -8.93 44.28 47.16
CA MET A 198 -9.50 44.16 48.50
C MET A 198 -10.95 44.64 48.53
N GLN A 199 -11.72 44.23 49.54
CA GLN A 199 -13.14 44.56 49.64
C GLN A 199 -13.56 44.94 51.06
N ALA A 200 -12.78 45.80 51.72
CA ALA A 200 -13.15 46.29 53.04
C ALA A 200 -14.31 47.30 52.99
N ALA A 201 -14.96 47.49 54.14
CA ALA A 201 -15.99 48.52 54.35
C ALA A 201 -15.51 49.59 55.34
N GLY A 202 -16.03 50.82 55.17
CA GLY A 202 -15.71 51.95 56.04
C GLY A 202 -14.41 52.68 55.67
N ALA A 203 -13.98 53.58 56.55
CA ALA A 203 -12.73 54.35 56.39
C ALA A 203 -11.68 53.80 57.37
N GLY A 204 -10.65 53.15 56.82
CA GLY A 204 -9.61 52.47 57.60
C GLY A 204 -8.29 52.44 56.85
N GLN A 205 -7.33 51.67 57.38
CA GLN A 205 -6.03 51.46 56.74
C GLN A 205 -5.64 49.98 56.70
N TRP A 206 -5.14 49.56 55.55
CA TRP A 206 -4.59 48.23 55.33
C TRP A 206 -3.19 48.08 55.93
N THR A 207 -2.93 46.93 56.54
CA THR A 207 -1.59 46.47 56.90
C THR A 207 -1.42 44.98 56.59
N GLY A 208 -0.19 44.53 56.41
CA GLY A 208 0.11 43.14 56.08
C GLY A 208 1.57 42.76 56.36
N PRO A 209 1.90 41.46 56.29
CA PRO A 209 3.25 40.95 56.51
C PRO A 209 4.22 41.34 55.38
N SER A 210 5.51 41.06 55.58
CA SER A 210 6.55 41.30 54.57
C SER A 210 6.26 40.55 53.27
N GLY A 211 6.42 41.22 52.13
CA GLY A 211 6.14 40.65 50.80
C GLY A 211 4.77 41.03 50.25
N ILE A 212 3.93 41.72 51.04
CA ILE A 212 2.68 42.33 50.59
C ILE A 212 2.88 43.83 50.36
N SER A 213 2.29 44.35 49.30
CA SER A 213 2.21 45.78 49.01
C SER A 213 0.81 46.17 48.57
N PHE A 214 0.36 47.34 48.98
CA PHE A 214 -0.94 47.89 48.59
C PHE A 214 -0.71 49.14 47.73
N THR A 215 -1.58 49.35 46.75
CA THR A 215 -1.48 50.51 45.85
C THR A 215 -1.85 51.80 46.56
N ASP A 216 -2.89 51.74 47.40
CA ASP A 216 -3.24 52.76 48.39
C ASP A 216 -3.65 52.06 49.69
N LEU A 217 -3.03 52.41 50.81
CA LEU A 217 -3.33 51.77 52.11
C LEU A 217 -4.66 52.22 52.70
N SER A 218 -5.20 53.37 52.27
CA SER A 218 -6.43 53.95 52.85
C SER A 218 -7.67 53.70 51.99
N ASP A 219 -7.50 53.08 50.81
CA ASP A 219 -8.60 52.68 49.94
C ASP A 219 -9.12 51.29 50.36
N ALA A 220 -10.37 51.23 50.77
CA ALA A 220 -11.03 49.99 51.16
C ALA A 220 -11.11 48.98 50.00
N GLN A 221 -11.03 49.45 48.75
CA GLN A 221 -11.04 48.66 47.52
C GLN A 221 -9.66 48.64 46.82
N THR A 222 -8.56 48.77 47.58
CA THR A 222 -7.20 48.83 47.03
C THR A 222 -6.76 47.57 46.31
N ILE A 223 -5.77 47.69 45.42
CA ILE A 223 -5.07 46.55 44.83
C ILE A 223 -3.92 46.13 45.73
N VAL A 224 -3.90 44.85 46.10
CA VAL A 224 -2.83 44.18 46.84
C VAL A 224 -1.96 43.36 45.89
N ASN A 225 -0.63 43.40 46.08
CA ASN A 225 0.35 42.60 45.35
C ASN A 225 1.25 41.81 46.31
N ALA A 226 1.41 40.52 46.06
CA ALA A 226 2.33 39.63 46.77
C ALA A 226 3.62 39.41 45.96
N SER A 227 4.76 39.25 46.65
CA SER A 227 6.04 38.96 45.99
C SER A 227 6.26 37.48 45.68
N LEU A 228 5.57 36.59 46.40
CA LEU A 228 5.66 35.14 46.28
C LEU A 228 4.26 34.51 46.50
N PRO A 229 4.00 33.31 45.95
CA PRO A 229 2.77 32.59 46.24
C PRO A 229 2.75 32.11 47.70
N GLY A 230 1.56 32.08 48.30
CA GLY A 230 1.37 31.72 49.70
C GLY A 230 0.06 32.26 50.27
N VAL A 231 -0.21 31.93 51.54
CA VAL A 231 -1.34 32.44 52.31
C VAL A 231 -0.87 33.63 53.15
N TYR A 232 -1.58 34.75 53.07
CA TYR A 232 -1.26 35.99 53.77
C TYR A 232 -2.50 36.53 54.49
N ASP A 233 -2.35 36.80 55.79
CA ASP A 233 -3.37 37.50 56.57
C ASP A 233 -3.15 39.02 56.47
N LEU A 234 -4.18 39.73 56.04
CA LEU A 234 -4.18 41.18 55.85
C LEU A 234 -5.17 41.81 56.83
N TYR A 235 -4.84 42.99 57.35
CA TYR A 235 -5.60 43.61 58.41
C TYR A 235 -6.17 44.96 57.98
N TRP A 236 -7.47 45.16 58.18
CA TRP A 236 -8.15 46.44 58.01
C TRP A 236 -8.39 47.09 59.38
N THR A 237 -7.72 48.21 59.63
CA THR A 237 -7.81 48.93 60.91
C THR A 237 -8.66 50.19 60.75
N VAL A 238 -9.77 50.28 61.47
CA VAL A 238 -10.63 51.47 61.54
C VAL A 238 -10.34 52.21 62.85
N THR A 239 -10.09 53.52 62.78
CA THR A 239 -9.83 54.36 63.96
C THR A 239 -10.74 55.58 63.94
N ASN A 240 -11.65 55.69 64.91
CA ASN A 240 -12.57 56.81 65.07
C ASN A 240 -12.53 57.33 66.53
N GLY A 241 -11.82 58.43 66.76
CA GLY A 241 -11.57 58.95 68.11
C GLY A 241 -10.67 58.01 68.94
N THR A 242 -11.17 57.53 70.08
CA THR A 242 -10.48 56.55 70.94
C THR A 242 -10.79 55.10 70.59
N CYS A 243 -11.73 54.85 69.67
CA CYS A 243 -12.07 53.49 69.25
C CYS A 243 -11.16 53.02 68.10
N ILE A 244 -10.54 51.85 68.28
CA ILE A 244 -9.70 51.17 67.28
C ILE A 244 -10.19 49.73 67.19
N GLU A 245 -10.67 49.32 66.01
CA GLU A 245 -11.05 47.94 65.70
C GLU A 245 -10.24 47.45 64.51
N ILE A 246 -9.94 46.15 64.50
CA ILE A 246 -9.15 45.49 63.46
C ILE A 246 -9.90 44.25 63.01
N ASP A 247 -10.09 44.12 61.70
CA ASP A 247 -10.59 42.90 61.09
C ASP A 247 -9.52 42.28 60.18
N THR A 248 -9.55 40.95 60.05
CA THR A 248 -8.54 40.18 59.30
C THR A 248 -9.18 39.45 58.13
N VAL A 249 -8.50 39.49 56.99
CA VAL A 249 -8.85 38.72 55.80
C VAL A 249 -7.66 37.87 55.36
N SER A 250 -7.89 36.58 55.12
CA SER A 250 -6.88 35.68 54.58
C SER A 250 -6.93 35.65 53.06
N VAL A 251 -5.81 35.99 52.41
CA VAL A 251 -5.66 35.95 50.95
C VAL A 251 -4.65 34.90 50.55
N THR A 252 -5.07 33.91 49.76
CA THR A 252 -4.22 32.86 49.21
C THR A 252 -3.84 33.17 47.77
N PHE A 253 -2.56 33.43 47.50
CA PHE A 253 -2.02 33.63 46.15
C PHE A 253 -1.39 32.34 45.63
N ASN A 254 -1.93 31.80 44.55
CA ASN A 254 -1.46 30.57 43.91
C ASN A 254 -0.60 30.86 42.68
N LEU A 255 0.45 30.06 42.45
CA LEU A 255 1.25 30.14 41.24
C LEU A 255 0.48 29.54 40.04
N PRO A 256 0.45 30.18 38.86
CA PRO A 256 -0.13 29.58 37.68
C PRO A 256 0.57 28.28 37.29
N SER A 257 -0.20 27.24 36.97
CA SER A 257 0.34 25.99 36.44
C SER A 257 0.95 26.21 35.04
N ASP A 258 2.01 25.48 34.69
CA ASP A 258 2.61 25.53 33.34
C ASP A 258 2.18 24.31 32.51
N ALA A 259 1.14 24.48 31.71
CA ALA A 259 0.63 23.45 30.81
C ALA A 259 1.41 23.32 29.49
N SER A 260 2.61 23.90 29.38
CA SER A 260 3.40 23.81 28.15
C SER A 260 3.81 22.38 27.84
N PHE A 261 3.56 21.93 26.61
CA PHE A 261 3.96 20.63 26.08
C PHE A 261 4.29 20.72 24.58
N ALA A 262 5.06 19.75 24.08
CA ALA A 262 5.37 19.68 22.64
C ALA A 262 5.64 18.25 22.16
N TYR A 263 5.03 17.88 21.05
CA TYR A 263 5.48 16.76 20.22
C TYR A 263 6.66 17.17 19.34
N ALA A 264 7.53 16.21 19.00
CA ALA A 264 8.73 16.45 18.19
C ALA A 264 8.42 16.87 16.74
N LEU A 265 7.30 16.38 16.18
CA LEU A 265 6.85 16.70 14.83
C LEU A 265 5.39 17.19 14.88
N SER A 266 5.02 18.00 13.90
CA SER A 266 3.63 18.44 13.69
C SER A 266 2.86 17.52 12.73
N THR A 267 3.54 16.62 12.02
CA THR A 267 2.93 15.65 11.11
C THR A 267 3.66 14.32 11.21
N TYR A 268 2.88 13.24 11.32
CA TYR A 268 3.33 11.85 11.39
C TYR A 268 2.63 11.04 10.29
N CYS A 269 3.25 9.96 9.83
CA CYS A 269 2.67 9.06 8.85
C CYS A 269 1.95 7.92 9.56
N HIS A 270 0.73 7.58 9.12
CA HIS A 270 0.03 6.43 9.66
C HIS A 270 0.87 5.16 9.48
N GLY A 271 1.17 4.48 10.58
CA GLY A 271 2.12 3.36 10.65
C GLY A 271 3.42 3.67 11.41
N ASP A 272 3.73 4.94 11.64
CA ASP A 272 4.88 5.35 12.45
C ASP A 272 4.79 4.81 13.89
N PRO A 273 5.94 4.69 14.60
CA PRO A 273 5.97 4.42 16.02
C PRO A 273 5.20 5.46 16.84
N SER A 274 4.76 5.07 18.04
CA SER A 274 4.07 5.97 18.96
C SER A 274 4.92 7.21 19.29
N ALA A 275 4.28 8.38 19.32
CA ALA A 275 4.91 9.65 19.64
C ALA A 275 4.58 10.07 21.09
N THR A 276 5.58 10.48 21.86
CA THR A 276 5.41 10.98 23.23
C THR A 276 5.80 12.46 23.31
N PRO A 277 4.98 13.32 23.93
CA PRO A 277 5.31 14.74 24.07
C PRO A 277 6.28 14.96 25.23
N TRP A 278 7.03 16.06 25.17
CA TRP A 278 7.66 16.65 26.35
C TRP A 278 6.63 17.52 27.08
N THR A 279 6.66 17.55 28.42
CA THR A 279 5.81 18.41 29.27
C THR A 279 6.66 19.23 30.24
N ALA A 280 6.30 20.50 30.44
CA ALA A 280 6.96 21.40 31.38
C ALA A 280 6.64 21.04 32.84
N GLN A 281 5.37 20.75 33.13
CA GLN A 281 4.89 20.31 34.44
C GLN A 281 4.05 19.03 34.29
N PRO A 282 4.31 17.95 35.07
CA PRO A 282 3.49 16.75 35.08
C PRO A 282 2.23 16.91 35.96
N GLY A 283 1.25 16.01 35.80
CA GLY A 283 0.05 15.94 36.66
C GLY A 283 -1.27 16.40 36.01
N GLY A 284 -1.22 16.92 34.78
CA GLY A 284 -2.40 17.20 33.96
C GLY A 284 -2.94 15.99 33.19
N THR A 285 -4.02 16.22 32.44
CA THR A 285 -4.67 15.24 31.55
C THR A 285 -4.61 15.71 30.10
N PHE A 286 -4.37 14.78 29.20
CA PHE A 286 -4.39 15.00 27.75
C PHE A 286 -5.73 14.59 27.13
N MET A 287 -6.19 15.39 26.17
CA MET A 287 -7.41 15.14 25.40
C MET A 287 -7.14 15.51 23.93
N ALA A 288 -7.86 14.89 23.00
CA ALA A 288 -7.76 15.22 21.58
C ALA A 288 -9.14 15.37 20.91
N PHE A 289 -9.21 16.25 19.91
CA PHE A 289 -10.38 16.45 19.07
C PHE A 289 -9.97 16.70 17.61
N PRO A 290 -10.70 16.17 16.60
CA PRO A 290 -11.84 15.25 16.70
C PRO A 290 -11.44 13.84 17.17
N SER A 291 -12.41 12.95 17.39
CA SER A 291 -12.14 11.53 17.69
C SER A 291 -11.43 10.84 16.51
N GLY A 292 -10.59 9.84 16.79
CA GLY A 292 -9.80 9.12 15.79
C GLY A 292 -8.32 9.01 16.17
N LEU A 293 -7.83 9.94 17.00
CA LEU A 293 -6.49 9.89 17.59
C LEU A 293 -6.46 9.00 18.83
N ILE A 294 -5.68 7.93 18.81
CA ILE A 294 -5.47 7.05 19.96
C ILE A 294 -4.41 7.66 20.87
N LEU A 295 -4.87 8.38 21.90
CA LEU A 295 -4.07 9.13 22.84
C LEU A 295 -4.18 8.54 24.25
N ASN A 296 -3.05 8.36 24.93
CA ASN A 296 -3.04 8.06 26.36
C ASN A 296 -3.30 9.36 27.15
N PRO A 297 -4.39 9.45 27.94
CA PRO A 297 -4.77 10.70 28.62
C PRO A 297 -3.82 11.08 29.76
N ILE A 298 -2.95 10.19 30.23
CA ILE A 298 -2.01 10.42 31.34
C ILE A 298 -0.64 10.83 30.80
N SER A 299 -0.09 10.05 29.86
CA SER A 299 1.27 10.28 29.34
C SER A 299 1.30 11.21 28.12
N GLY A 300 0.15 11.45 27.47
CA GLY A 300 0.09 12.15 26.20
C GLY A 300 0.63 11.34 25.03
N ALA A 301 0.99 10.06 25.22
CA ALA A 301 1.50 9.21 24.14
C ALA A 301 0.42 8.98 23.08
N ILE A 302 0.75 9.24 21.81
CA ILE A 302 -0.12 8.97 20.66
C ILE A 302 0.34 7.68 20.00
N SER A 303 -0.58 6.73 19.80
CA SER A 303 -0.35 5.52 19.00
C SER A 303 -0.63 5.80 17.52
N ILE A 304 0.39 6.26 16.78
CA ILE A 304 0.23 6.74 15.40
C ILE A 304 -0.32 5.65 14.47
N GLY A 305 0.28 4.46 14.45
CA GLY A 305 -0.18 3.34 13.61
C GLY A 305 -1.57 2.77 13.94
N SER A 306 -2.22 3.22 15.02
CA SER A 306 -3.60 2.83 15.36
C SER A 306 -4.57 4.01 15.33
N SER A 307 -4.10 5.19 14.99
CA SER A 307 -4.90 6.41 14.89
C SER A 307 -5.37 6.62 13.46
N ASP A 308 -6.60 7.09 13.27
CA ASP A 308 -7.11 7.38 11.94
C ASP A 308 -6.35 8.56 11.30
N PRO A 309 -6.14 8.57 9.98
CA PRO A 309 -5.60 9.74 9.29
C PRO A 309 -6.50 10.98 9.47
N GLY A 310 -5.91 12.11 9.84
CA GLY A 310 -6.62 13.35 10.13
C GLY A 310 -5.75 14.40 10.80
N SER A 311 -6.31 15.59 10.99
CA SER A 311 -5.69 16.66 11.77
C SER A 311 -6.40 16.81 13.11
N TYR A 312 -5.63 16.76 14.19
CA TYR A 312 -6.11 16.71 15.56
C TYR A 312 -5.56 17.87 16.38
N GLN A 313 -6.36 18.40 17.28
CA GLN A 313 -5.94 19.32 18.32
C GLN A 313 -5.78 18.56 19.62
N VAL A 314 -4.54 18.41 20.09
CA VAL A 314 -4.22 17.82 21.39
C VAL A 314 -4.19 18.94 22.41
N THR A 315 -4.92 18.79 23.50
CA THR A 315 -4.96 19.74 24.61
C THR A 315 -4.42 19.08 25.87
N TYR A 316 -3.46 19.73 26.52
CA TYR A 316 -3.00 19.37 27.85
C TYR A 316 -3.61 20.32 28.87
N TYR A 317 -4.26 19.77 29.89
CA TYR A 317 -4.96 20.53 30.92
C TYR A 317 -4.48 20.13 32.31
N ILE A 318 -4.01 21.10 33.09
CA ILE A 318 -3.66 20.91 34.50
C ILE A 318 -4.77 21.51 35.34
N ALA A 319 -5.44 20.67 36.14
CA ALA A 319 -6.45 21.09 37.10
C ALA A 319 -5.80 21.64 38.38
N GLY A 320 -6.51 22.51 39.08
CA GLY A 320 -6.06 23.09 40.35
C GLY A 320 -6.69 24.46 40.56
N ASN A 321 -6.23 25.16 41.59
CA ASN A 321 -6.67 26.51 41.96
C ASN A 321 -6.24 27.54 40.90
N CYS A 322 -5.20 27.21 40.14
CA CYS A 322 -4.75 27.89 38.93
C CYS A 322 -4.75 26.93 37.74
N PRO A 323 -5.90 26.71 37.08
CA PRO A 323 -5.96 25.82 35.93
C PRO A 323 -5.19 26.43 34.75
N ALA A 324 -4.44 25.60 34.05
CA ALA A 324 -3.76 25.98 32.83
C ALA A 324 -4.03 24.97 31.72
N SER A 325 -4.12 25.45 30.49
CA SER A 325 -4.21 24.60 29.31
C SER A 325 -3.32 25.12 28.18
N GLN A 326 -2.84 24.18 27.37
CA GLN A 326 -2.23 24.47 26.08
C GLN A 326 -2.79 23.52 25.04
N THR A 327 -2.83 23.96 23.79
CA THR A 327 -3.27 23.15 22.65
C THR A 327 -2.21 23.16 21.55
N GLN A 328 -1.93 22.00 20.98
CA GLN A 328 -1.04 21.81 19.83
C GLN A 328 -1.76 21.02 18.73
N SER A 329 -1.57 21.42 17.48
CA SER A 329 -2.06 20.66 16.33
C SER A 329 -1.09 19.55 15.93
N VAL A 330 -1.62 18.34 15.75
CA VAL A 330 -0.90 17.15 15.29
C VAL A 330 -1.66 16.54 14.12
N THR A 331 -0.99 16.31 13.00
CA THR A 331 -1.60 15.66 11.84
C THR A 331 -1.07 14.24 11.69
N VAL A 332 -1.97 13.26 11.61
CA VAL A 332 -1.66 11.90 11.16
C VAL A 332 -2.00 11.86 9.68
N ALA A 333 -1.00 11.95 8.82
CA ALA A 333 -1.19 11.81 7.38
C ALA A 333 -1.50 10.35 7.03
N ALA A 334 -2.29 10.15 5.98
CA ALA A 334 -2.51 8.80 5.46
C ALA A 334 -1.16 8.19 5.07
N GLY A 335 -0.89 6.98 5.54
CA GLY A 335 0.31 6.24 5.19
C GLY A 335 0.30 5.92 3.70
N SER A 336 1.46 5.97 3.07
CA SER A 336 1.69 5.33 1.77
C SER A 336 1.95 3.84 2.00
N ASP A 337 1.51 3.02 1.07
CA ASP A 337 1.75 1.58 1.05
C ASP A 337 2.46 1.23 -0.26
N ALA A 338 3.73 0.87 -0.19
CA ALA A 338 4.51 0.48 -1.37
C ALA A 338 4.34 -1.00 -1.73
N SER A 339 3.38 -1.71 -1.15
CA SER A 339 3.16 -3.13 -1.44
C SER A 339 2.83 -3.37 -2.92
N TRP A 340 3.57 -4.28 -3.53
CA TRP A 340 3.38 -4.74 -4.91
C TRP A 340 3.69 -6.23 -5.01
N THR A 341 3.30 -6.89 -6.11
CA THR A 341 3.60 -8.31 -6.34
C THR A 341 4.59 -8.46 -7.49
N ALA A 342 5.75 -9.07 -7.23
CA ALA A 342 6.69 -9.38 -8.28
C ALA A 342 6.06 -10.33 -9.33
N PRO A 343 6.21 -10.06 -10.64
CA PRO A 343 5.82 -11.03 -11.65
C PRO A 343 6.62 -12.33 -11.47
N GLY A 344 6.03 -13.46 -11.86
CA GLY A 344 6.74 -14.74 -11.87
C GLY A 344 7.99 -14.71 -12.77
N PRO A 345 8.79 -15.78 -12.83
CA PRO A 345 9.98 -15.82 -13.66
C PRO A 345 9.68 -15.41 -15.11
N LEU A 346 10.45 -14.47 -15.64
CA LEU A 346 10.29 -13.92 -16.98
C LEU A 346 11.40 -14.43 -17.88
N CYS A 347 11.10 -14.61 -19.15
CA CYS A 347 12.12 -14.80 -20.16
C CYS A 347 12.70 -13.47 -20.60
N SER A 348 14.01 -13.42 -20.90
CA SER A 348 14.61 -12.20 -21.46
C SER A 348 14.06 -11.84 -22.85
N SER A 349 13.35 -12.76 -23.52
CA SER A 349 12.61 -12.49 -24.77
C SER A 349 11.14 -12.06 -24.57
N ASN A 350 10.65 -11.99 -23.33
CA ASN A 350 9.29 -11.51 -23.09
C ASN A 350 9.14 -10.04 -23.48
N SER A 351 7.93 -9.67 -23.91
CA SER A 351 7.58 -8.27 -24.16
C SER A 351 7.65 -7.45 -22.86
N PRO A 352 7.91 -6.13 -22.95
CA PRO A 352 7.94 -5.25 -21.77
C PRO A 352 6.63 -5.32 -20.98
N ILE A 353 6.74 -5.27 -19.65
CA ILE A 353 5.64 -5.46 -18.70
C ILE A 353 5.37 -4.14 -18.00
N ALA A 354 4.11 -3.70 -18.01
CA ALA A 354 3.66 -2.58 -17.18
C ALA A 354 3.64 -3.01 -15.71
N LEU A 355 4.32 -2.26 -14.84
CA LEU A 355 4.47 -2.59 -13.43
C LEU A 355 3.33 -2.04 -12.57
N ASP A 356 2.68 -0.94 -12.97
CA ASP A 356 1.59 -0.32 -12.21
C ASP A 356 0.41 -1.27 -11.90
N PRO A 357 -0.02 -2.18 -12.80
CA PRO A 357 -1.05 -3.17 -12.48
C PRO A 357 -0.65 -4.19 -11.39
N LEU A 358 0.63 -4.24 -11.02
CA LEU A 358 1.17 -5.15 -10.00
C LEU A 358 1.21 -4.52 -8.60
N VAL A 359 0.91 -3.22 -8.49
CA VAL A 359 0.80 -2.51 -7.21
C VAL A 359 -0.49 -2.94 -6.52
N ILE A 360 -0.36 -3.40 -5.27
CA ILE A 360 -1.51 -3.76 -4.41
C ILE A 360 -1.77 -2.71 -3.33
N GLY A 361 -0.75 -1.90 -3.00
CA GLY A 361 -0.84 -0.75 -2.11
C GLY A 361 -1.28 0.52 -2.83
N THR A 362 -0.61 1.63 -2.51
CA THR A 362 -0.90 2.96 -3.03
C THR A 362 -0.47 3.10 -4.50
N PRO A 363 -1.38 3.39 -5.45
CA PRO A 363 -1.04 3.58 -6.86
C PRO A 363 -0.43 4.97 -7.14
N GLY A 364 0.25 5.11 -8.28
CA GLY A 364 0.79 6.39 -8.77
C GLY A 364 2.17 6.77 -8.24
N GLY A 365 2.88 5.81 -7.63
CA GLY A 365 4.27 5.94 -7.20
C GLY A 365 5.26 5.88 -8.37
N SER A 366 6.54 5.73 -8.03
CA SER A 366 7.64 5.64 -9.00
C SER A 366 8.36 4.30 -8.92
N TRP A 367 8.78 3.79 -10.07
CA TRP A 367 9.56 2.56 -10.18
C TRP A 367 11.03 2.84 -10.47
N GLN A 368 11.92 2.08 -9.83
CA GLN A 368 13.36 2.09 -10.05
C GLN A 368 13.89 0.66 -10.20
N GLY A 369 14.96 0.49 -10.96
CA GLY A 369 15.58 -0.82 -11.21
C GLY A 369 16.18 -0.92 -12.62
N GLN A 370 17.04 -1.91 -12.83
CA GLN A 370 17.60 -2.17 -14.15
C GLN A 370 16.49 -2.58 -15.13
N GLY A 371 16.48 -2.02 -16.34
CA GLY A 371 15.44 -2.32 -17.34
C GLY A 371 14.10 -1.63 -17.09
N VAL A 372 13.98 -0.80 -16.06
CA VAL A 372 12.76 -0.02 -15.78
C VAL A 372 12.83 1.36 -16.44
N ALA A 373 11.81 1.72 -17.20
CA ALA A 373 11.60 3.06 -17.71
C ALA A 373 10.10 3.38 -17.81
N ASN A 374 9.68 4.55 -17.31
CA ASN A 374 8.29 5.01 -17.36
C ASN A 374 7.26 3.99 -16.82
N GLY A 375 7.57 3.32 -15.70
CA GLY A 375 6.69 2.31 -15.09
C GLY A 375 6.61 0.98 -15.86
N ILE A 376 7.49 0.77 -16.84
CA ILE A 376 7.56 -0.45 -17.65
C ILE A 376 8.90 -1.14 -17.39
N PHE A 377 8.86 -2.43 -17.07
CA PHE A 377 10.04 -3.29 -16.99
C PHE A 377 10.27 -4.01 -18.32
N ASN A 378 11.45 -3.82 -18.91
CA ASN A 378 11.88 -4.53 -20.11
C ASN A 378 12.94 -5.59 -19.75
N PRO A 379 12.61 -6.90 -19.82
CA PRO A 379 13.56 -7.97 -19.50
C PRO A 379 14.62 -8.20 -20.60
N ALA A 380 14.53 -7.54 -21.75
CA ALA A 380 15.44 -7.74 -22.88
C ALA A 380 16.91 -7.47 -22.52
N GLY A 381 17.75 -8.49 -22.74
CA GLY A 381 19.19 -8.42 -22.46
C GLY A 381 19.56 -8.53 -20.98
N LEU A 382 18.60 -8.79 -20.09
CA LEU A 382 18.83 -9.05 -18.68
C LEU A 382 18.85 -10.56 -18.39
N ALA A 383 19.51 -10.95 -17.29
CA ALA A 383 19.55 -12.33 -16.79
C ALA A 383 19.79 -12.34 -15.27
N GLY A 384 19.24 -13.34 -14.59
CA GLY A 384 19.34 -13.51 -13.14
C GLY A 384 18.28 -12.75 -12.36
N SER A 385 18.54 -12.53 -11.06
CA SER A 385 17.62 -11.82 -10.16
C SER A 385 17.81 -10.31 -10.30
N ILE A 386 16.79 -9.62 -10.82
CA ILE A 386 16.78 -8.16 -11.00
C ILE A 386 16.00 -7.53 -9.85
N GLU A 387 16.64 -6.66 -9.07
CA GLU A 387 15.98 -5.91 -8.01
C GLU A 387 15.21 -4.73 -8.59
N LEU A 388 13.91 -4.67 -8.29
CA LEU A 388 13.04 -3.54 -8.61
C LEU A 388 12.52 -2.92 -7.32
N THR A 389 12.45 -1.60 -7.29
CA THR A 389 11.96 -0.82 -6.14
C THR A 389 10.75 -0.01 -6.58
N TYR A 390 9.66 -0.11 -5.81
CA TYR A 390 8.51 0.77 -5.93
C TYR A 390 8.51 1.74 -4.75
N SER A 391 8.41 3.04 -5.04
CA SER A 391 8.30 4.10 -4.04
C SER A 391 6.94 4.78 -4.18
N ALA A 392 6.12 4.73 -3.14
CA ALA A 392 4.82 5.39 -3.10
C ALA A 392 4.87 6.59 -2.15
N THR A 393 4.30 7.73 -2.58
CA THR A 393 4.26 8.95 -1.75
C THR A 393 2.85 9.52 -1.69
N ILE A 394 2.33 9.72 -0.47
CA ILE A 394 1.10 10.48 -0.20
C ILE A 394 1.47 11.69 0.68
N GLY A 395 1.41 12.89 0.10
CA GLY A 395 1.80 14.12 0.80
C GLY A 395 3.29 14.09 1.17
N SER A 396 3.61 14.02 2.46
CA SER A 396 4.98 13.89 2.98
C SER A 396 5.37 12.46 3.35
N CYS A 397 4.43 11.51 3.29
CA CYS A 397 4.67 10.12 3.65
C CYS A 397 5.15 9.35 2.44
N THR A 398 6.32 8.72 2.58
CA THR A 398 6.91 7.88 1.54
C THR A 398 7.16 6.50 2.13
N ASP A 399 6.77 5.48 1.36
CA ASP A 399 7.04 4.08 1.63
C ASP A 399 7.74 3.48 0.41
N GLU A 400 8.63 2.51 0.64
CA GLU A 400 9.41 1.88 -0.42
C GLU A 400 9.50 0.36 -0.20
N LEU A 401 9.27 -0.41 -1.26
CA LEU A 401 9.42 -1.85 -1.23
C LEU A 401 10.24 -2.34 -2.43
N SER A 402 11.36 -3.00 -2.12
CA SER A 402 12.19 -3.69 -3.11
C SER A 402 11.87 -5.18 -3.16
N GLN A 403 11.76 -5.73 -4.37
CA GLN A 403 11.66 -7.18 -4.60
C GLN A 403 12.47 -7.60 -5.82
N PHE A 404 12.78 -8.90 -5.89
CA PHE A 404 13.52 -9.48 -7.00
C PHE A 404 12.57 -10.08 -8.05
N VAL A 405 12.83 -9.77 -9.32
CA VAL A 405 12.24 -10.39 -10.50
C VAL A 405 13.27 -11.30 -11.14
N LEU A 406 12.95 -12.59 -11.27
CA LEU A 406 13.85 -13.56 -11.90
C LEU A 406 13.71 -13.49 -13.43
N VAL A 407 14.79 -13.12 -14.13
CA VAL A 407 14.88 -13.16 -15.59
C VAL A 407 15.72 -14.34 -16.04
N LEU A 408 15.13 -15.24 -16.81
CA LEU A 408 15.72 -16.44 -17.36
C LEU A 408 16.30 -16.17 -18.75
N GLU A 409 17.45 -16.77 -19.04
CA GLU A 409 17.98 -16.81 -20.40
C GLU A 409 17.17 -17.78 -21.27
N PRO A 410 16.92 -17.43 -22.55
CA PRO A 410 16.20 -18.32 -23.46
C PRO A 410 17.01 -19.61 -23.66
N PRO A 411 16.35 -20.77 -23.66
CA PRO A 411 17.00 -22.02 -24.02
C PRO A 411 17.39 -21.98 -25.51
N VAL A 412 18.33 -22.84 -25.90
CA VAL A 412 18.61 -23.09 -27.32
C VAL A 412 18.00 -24.43 -27.70
N ALA A 413 17.21 -24.42 -28.77
CA ALA A 413 16.73 -25.60 -29.46
C ALA A 413 17.44 -25.67 -30.80
N ASP A 414 18.24 -26.71 -31.01
CA ASP A 414 18.83 -27.07 -32.30
C ASP A 414 18.43 -28.53 -32.56
N ALA A 415 17.60 -28.75 -33.59
CA ALA A 415 17.08 -30.06 -33.95
C ALA A 415 18.12 -30.93 -34.70
N GLY A 416 19.28 -30.38 -35.02
CA GLY A 416 20.28 -30.98 -35.89
C GLY A 416 19.93 -30.79 -37.37
N PRO A 417 20.81 -31.25 -38.28
CA PRO A 417 20.60 -31.10 -39.72
C PRO A 417 19.45 -31.99 -40.22
N ASP A 418 18.91 -31.64 -41.39
CA ASP A 418 18.01 -32.52 -42.14
C ASP A 418 18.72 -33.83 -42.52
N ILE A 419 18.00 -34.96 -42.43
CA ILE A 419 18.55 -36.30 -42.65
C ILE A 419 17.80 -37.01 -43.77
N THR A 420 18.53 -37.64 -44.69
CA THR A 420 17.98 -38.65 -45.60
C THR A 420 18.42 -40.03 -45.14
N ALA A 421 17.47 -40.90 -44.81
CA ALA A 421 17.72 -42.24 -44.29
C ALA A 421 17.24 -43.31 -45.29
N CYS A 422 18.10 -44.28 -45.58
CA CYS A 422 17.76 -45.45 -46.38
C CYS A 422 16.97 -46.45 -45.51
N GLY A 423 15.77 -46.83 -45.93
CA GLY A 423 14.88 -47.67 -45.11
C GLY A 423 13.95 -46.84 -44.22
N LEU A 424 13.42 -47.45 -43.16
CA LEU A 424 12.39 -46.85 -42.29
C LEU A 424 12.89 -46.59 -40.86
N ARG A 425 14.20 -46.55 -40.62
CA ARG A 425 14.78 -46.31 -39.29
C ARG A 425 15.98 -45.37 -39.37
N THR A 426 16.08 -44.45 -38.42
CA THR A 426 17.25 -43.57 -38.25
C THR A 426 17.30 -43.01 -36.83
N ALA A 427 18.38 -42.32 -36.49
CA ALA A 427 18.49 -41.54 -35.26
C ALA A 427 18.57 -40.04 -35.59
N MET A 428 17.92 -39.23 -34.76
CA MET A 428 18.09 -37.77 -34.75
C MET A 428 19.24 -37.40 -33.83
N ASN A 429 19.80 -36.20 -33.97
CA ASN A 429 20.84 -35.70 -33.07
C ASN A 429 20.65 -34.21 -32.82
N ALA A 430 19.85 -33.89 -31.81
CA ALA A 430 19.58 -32.51 -31.38
C ALA A 430 20.57 -32.04 -30.31
N VAL A 431 20.70 -30.72 -30.14
CA VAL A 431 21.50 -30.10 -29.10
C VAL A 431 20.60 -29.23 -28.21
N PRO A 432 20.30 -29.66 -26.97
CA PRO A 432 19.61 -28.80 -26.01
C PRO A 432 20.62 -27.96 -25.20
N PHE A 433 20.27 -26.70 -24.93
CA PHE A 433 20.97 -25.87 -23.95
C PHE A 433 20.00 -25.22 -22.98
N ASN A 434 20.36 -25.25 -21.69
CA ASN A 434 19.70 -24.52 -20.60
C ASN A 434 18.17 -24.73 -20.53
N GLY A 435 17.71 -25.99 -20.52
CA GLY A 435 16.29 -26.32 -20.39
C GLY A 435 15.98 -27.82 -20.56
N ASN A 436 14.71 -28.16 -20.33
CA ASN A 436 14.18 -29.50 -20.57
C ASN A 436 13.68 -29.59 -22.01
N ALA A 437 14.06 -30.66 -22.70
CA ALA A 437 13.82 -30.81 -24.13
C ALA A 437 12.92 -32.00 -24.46
N THR A 438 12.15 -31.88 -25.54
CA THR A 438 11.31 -32.95 -26.08
C THR A 438 11.12 -32.79 -27.58
N TRP A 439 11.07 -33.93 -28.26
CA TRP A 439 10.62 -34.03 -29.63
C TRP A 439 9.09 -34.04 -29.69
N THR A 440 8.53 -33.44 -30.74
CA THR A 440 7.14 -33.61 -31.16
C THR A 440 7.13 -34.30 -32.51
N LEU A 441 6.44 -35.44 -32.58
CA LEU A 441 6.44 -36.33 -33.74
C LEU A 441 5.18 -36.14 -34.58
N PRO A 442 5.30 -36.06 -35.93
CA PRO A 442 4.14 -36.07 -36.80
C PRO A 442 3.52 -37.48 -36.89
N ALA A 443 2.29 -37.56 -37.40
CA ALA A 443 1.65 -38.84 -37.66
C ALA A 443 2.49 -39.70 -38.61
N GLY A 444 2.62 -41.00 -38.30
CA GLY A 444 3.40 -41.94 -39.10
C GLY A 444 4.87 -42.08 -38.67
N ILE A 445 5.31 -41.39 -37.61
CA ILE A 445 6.59 -41.66 -36.94
C ILE A 445 6.36 -42.46 -35.65
N THR A 446 7.20 -43.45 -35.42
CA THR A 446 7.30 -44.19 -34.15
C THR A 446 8.65 -43.89 -33.51
N SER A 447 8.66 -43.51 -32.24
CA SER A 447 9.88 -43.42 -31.44
C SER A 447 10.22 -44.77 -30.81
N TYR A 448 11.50 -45.11 -30.77
CA TYR A 448 12.03 -46.31 -30.09
C TYR A 448 12.79 -45.98 -28.80
N THR A 449 13.13 -44.71 -28.62
CA THR A 449 13.68 -44.16 -27.38
C THR A 449 12.82 -42.98 -26.92
N PRO A 450 12.94 -42.53 -25.65
CA PRO A 450 12.12 -41.44 -25.13
C PRO A 450 12.24 -40.17 -25.99
N GLU A 451 11.13 -39.47 -26.20
CA GLU A 451 11.08 -38.21 -26.96
C GLU A 451 11.90 -37.09 -26.33
N THR A 452 12.32 -37.25 -25.07
CA THR A 452 13.24 -36.33 -24.39
C THR A 452 14.73 -36.58 -24.73
N SER A 453 15.05 -37.64 -25.49
CA SER A 453 16.42 -37.97 -25.86
C SER A 453 16.91 -37.11 -27.02
N ALA A 454 18.07 -36.46 -26.85
CA ALA A 454 18.74 -35.72 -27.91
C ALA A 454 19.12 -36.62 -29.10
N THR A 455 19.48 -37.88 -28.83
CA THR A 455 19.79 -38.91 -29.84
C THR A 455 18.63 -39.89 -30.03
N MET A 456 17.44 -39.36 -30.30
CA MET A 456 16.23 -40.18 -30.40
C MET A 456 16.26 -41.10 -31.62
N GLU A 457 15.94 -42.39 -31.43
CA GLU A 457 15.75 -43.34 -32.53
C GLU A 457 14.29 -43.35 -32.96
N ILE A 458 14.08 -43.24 -34.28
CA ILE A 458 12.76 -43.16 -34.90
C ILE A 458 12.61 -44.14 -36.04
N GLY A 459 11.35 -44.40 -36.41
CA GLY A 459 11.02 -45.08 -37.64
C GLY A 459 9.77 -44.56 -38.32
N GLY A 460 9.80 -44.55 -39.64
CA GLY A 460 8.68 -44.17 -40.49
C GLY A 460 7.72 -45.33 -40.74
N ALA A 461 6.43 -45.06 -40.76
CA ALA A 461 5.41 -46.03 -41.16
C ALA A 461 5.40 -46.27 -42.68
N ALA A 462 5.89 -45.30 -43.46
CA ALA A 462 6.06 -45.37 -44.89
C ALA A 462 7.27 -44.53 -45.32
N TYR A 463 7.71 -44.72 -46.58
CA TYR A 463 8.69 -43.84 -47.20
C TYR A 463 8.09 -42.47 -47.48
N GLY A 464 8.91 -41.43 -47.35
CA GLY A 464 8.49 -40.03 -47.46
C GLY A 464 9.21 -39.13 -46.46
N SER A 465 8.86 -37.85 -46.50
CA SER A 465 9.46 -36.83 -45.65
C SER A 465 8.56 -36.50 -44.46
N TYR A 466 9.15 -36.40 -43.28
CA TYR A 466 8.48 -36.11 -42.01
C TYR A 466 9.20 -34.96 -41.31
N LEU A 467 8.45 -33.96 -40.86
CA LEU A 467 8.98 -32.80 -40.14
C LEU A 467 8.84 -33.03 -38.63
N LEU A 468 9.96 -33.07 -37.92
CA LEU A 468 10.00 -33.21 -36.46
C LEU A 468 10.29 -31.85 -35.84
N VAL A 469 9.74 -31.62 -34.65
CA VAL A 469 9.98 -30.38 -33.88
C VAL A 469 10.71 -30.71 -32.59
N TRP A 470 11.89 -30.13 -32.38
CA TRP A 470 12.61 -30.17 -31.12
C TRP A 470 12.26 -28.93 -30.30
N SER A 471 11.68 -29.12 -29.12
CA SER A 471 11.28 -28.02 -28.23
C SER A 471 12.05 -28.07 -26.93
N VAL A 472 12.58 -26.92 -26.48
CA VAL A 472 13.31 -26.78 -25.22
C VAL A 472 12.63 -25.71 -24.37
N THR A 473 12.39 -26.04 -23.09
CA THR A 473 11.69 -25.19 -22.13
C THR A 473 12.54 -24.94 -20.89
N ASN A 474 12.61 -23.69 -20.45
CA ASN A 474 13.28 -23.28 -19.22
C ASN A 474 12.38 -22.34 -18.43
N GLY A 475 11.56 -22.89 -17.53
CA GLY A 475 10.53 -22.13 -16.85
C GLY A 475 9.54 -21.52 -17.85
N SER A 476 9.48 -20.19 -17.93
CA SER A 476 8.64 -19.43 -18.87
C SER A 476 9.28 -19.21 -20.25
N CYS A 477 10.57 -19.52 -20.41
CA CYS A 477 11.23 -19.45 -21.71
C CYS A 477 10.98 -20.71 -22.54
N TYR A 478 10.77 -20.53 -23.84
CA TYR A 478 10.63 -21.60 -24.81
C TYR A 478 11.43 -21.29 -26.08
N ALA A 479 12.02 -22.31 -26.67
CA ALA A 479 12.61 -22.29 -27.99
C ALA A 479 12.25 -23.58 -28.72
N SER A 480 12.16 -23.51 -30.05
CA SER A 480 11.90 -24.68 -30.88
C SER A 480 12.65 -24.59 -32.19
N ASP A 481 13.05 -25.73 -32.70
CA ASP A 481 13.67 -25.89 -34.01
C ASP A 481 13.10 -27.12 -34.73
N THR A 482 13.27 -27.21 -36.04
CA THR A 482 12.70 -28.27 -36.86
C THR A 482 13.78 -29.02 -37.63
N ALA A 483 13.64 -30.33 -37.72
CA ALA A 483 14.46 -31.16 -38.60
C ALA A 483 13.59 -32.02 -39.51
N LEU A 484 13.90 -32.05 -40.80
CA LEU A 484 13.26 -32.88 -41.80
C LEU A 484 13.99 -34.23 -41.90
N VAL A 485 13.25 -35.33 -41.74
CA VAL A 485 13.73 -36.68 -42.06
C VAL A 485 13.06 -37.19 -43.32
N ASN A 486 13.85 -37.63 -44.29
CA ASN A 486 13.35 -38.23 -45.53
C ASN A 486 13.71 -39.73 -45.58
N PHE A 487 12.72 -40.60 -45.38
CA PHE A 487 12.86 -42.05 -45.52
C PHE A 487 12.72 -42.45 -46.98
N VAL A 488 13.75 -43.05 -47.55
CA VAL A 488 13.77 -43.45 -48.96
C VAL A 488 13.77 -44.97 -49.07
N ASP A 489 12.95 -45.47 -50.00
CA ASP A 489 12.94 -46.88 -50.34
C ASP A 489 14.26 -47.27 -51.03
N PRO A 490 15.06 -48.18 -50.46
CA PRO A 490 16.30 -48.63 -51.06
C PRO A 490 16.12 -49.46 -52.35
N GLY A 491 14.91 -49.73 -52.83
CA GLY A 491 14.67 -50.49 -54.07
C GLY A 491 13.74 -49.83 -55.09
N SER A 492 13.15 -48.68 -54.78
CA SER A 492 12.12 -48.08 -55.63
C SER A 492 12.70 -47.44 -56.90
N GLY A 493 12.26 -47.93 -58.06
CA GLY A 493 12.52 -47.30 -59.36
C GLY A 493 13.91 -47.58 -59.96
N ILE A 494 14.76 -48.35 -59.28
CA ILE A 494 16.05 -48.77 -59.83
C ILE A 494 15.87 -50.01 -60.70
N TRP A 495 16.35 -49.90 -61.93
CA TRP A 495 16.48 -51.02 -62.85
C TRP A 495 17.89 -51.03 -63.43
N VAL A 496 18.39 -52.22 -63.71
CA VAL A 496 19.66 -52.47 -64.39
C VAL A 496 19.46 -53.67 -65.31
N ASN A 497 20.12 -53.64 -66.45
CA ASN A 497 20.15 -54.70 -67.44
C ASN A 497 21.57 -54.81 -67.99
N ALA A 498 22.20 -55.99 -67.88
CA ALA A 498 23.57 -56.26 -68.32
C ALA A 498 23.69 -56.51 -69.84
N GLY A 499 22.58 -56.43 -70.58
CA GLY A 499 22.52 -56.73 -72.00
C GLY A 499 22.30 -58.22 -72.27
N GLU A 500 22.21 -58.56 -73.55
CA GLU A 500 21.98 -59.95 -73.98
C GLU A 500 23.24 -60.81 -73.84
N ASP A 501 23.04 -62.09 -73.55
CA ASP A 501 24.09 -63.12 -73.58
C ASP A 501 24.76 -63.19 -74.96
N GLN A 502 26.06 -63.49 -74.98
CA GLN A 502 26.86 -63.50 -76.20
C GLN A 502 27.52 -64.85 -76.44
N HIS A 503 27.45 -65.31 -77.68
CA HIS A 503 28.17 -66.48 -78.17
C HIS A 503 29.29 -66.00 -79.09
N LEU A 504 30.51 -66.17 -78.64
CA LEU A 504 31.73 -65.71 -79.28
C LEU A 504 32.39 -66.92 -79.93
N ALA A 505 32.87 -66.75 -81.17
CA ALA A 505 33.76 -67.72 -81.78
C ALA A 505 35.09 -67.74 -81.01
N VAL A 506 36.18 -68.17 -81.65
CA VAL A 506 37.50 -68.22 -81.03
C VAL A 506 38.13 -66.82 -80.88
N ILE A 507 37.42 -65.88 -80.26
CA ILE A 507 37.86 -64.52 -79.94
C ILE A 507 37.74 -64.31 -78.44
N ASP A 508 38.65 -63.52 -77.86
CA ASP A 508 38.78 -63.38 -76.41
C ASP A 508 38.32 -62.02 -75.87
N PHE A 509 37.62 -61.25 -76.68
CA PHE A 509 37.08 -59.95 -76.31
C PHE A 509 35.62 -59.81 -76.75
N ALA A 510 34.87 -59.00 -76.02
CA ALA A 510 33.46 -58.72 -76.27
C ALA A 510 33.10 -57.29 -75.89
N HIS A 511 31.99 -56.79 -76.45
CA HIS A 511 31.42 -55.49 -76.08
C HIS A 511 30.25 -55.72 -75.13
N LEU A 512 30.30 -55.14 -73.94
CA LEU A 512 29.23 -55.15 -72.95
C LEU A 512 28.35 -53.93 -73.18
N SER A 513 27.04 -54.14 -73.29
CA SER A 513 26.04 -53.10 -73.59
C SER A 513 24.97 -53.08 -72.50
N GLY A 514 25.34 -52.60 -71.33
CA GLY A 514 24.46 -52.46 -70.19
C GLY A 514 23.58 -51.21 -70.28
N SER A 515 22.48 -51.24 -69.54
CA SER A 515 21.60 -50.09 -69.36
C SER A 515 21.05 -50.07 -67.94
N ALA A 516 20.84 -48.88 -67.40
CA ALA A 516 20.27 -48.71 -66.07
C ALA A 516 19.52 -47.38 -66.02
N MET A 517 18.84 -47.13 -64.90
CA MET A 517 18.21 -45.83 -64.69
C MET A 517 19.20 -44.66 -64.75
N ALA A 518 18.73 -43.50 -65.20
CA ALA A 518 19.55 -42.30 -65.28
C ALA A 518 20.06 -41.86 -63.90
N GLY A 519 21.36 -41.58 -63.79
CA GLY A 519 22.00 -41.12 -62.56
C GLY A 519 22.49 -42.24 -61.62
N ALA A 520 22.30 -43.52 -61.97
CA ALA A 520 22.92 -44.62 -61.23
C ALA A 520 24.43 -44.71 -61.51
N ALA A 521 25.22 -44.95 -60.46
CA ALA A 521 26.62 -45.32 -60.57
C ALA A 521 26.72 -46.82 -60.90
N LEU A 522 27.43 -47.14 -61.99
CA LEU A 522 27.57 -48.50 -62.50
C LEU A 522 28.91 -49.11 -62.08
N ASN A 523 28.94 -50.43 -61.96
CA ASN A 523 30.16 -51.19 -61.79
C ASN A 523 30.03 -52.59 -62.40
N TRP A 524 30.81 -52.86 -63.43
CA TRP A 524 31.00 -54.18 -64.03
C TRP A 524 32.08 -54.98 -63.32
N TRP A 525 31.85 -56.28 -63.15
CA TRP A 525 32.86 -57.18 -62.62
C TRP A 525 32.64 -58.63 -63.08
N VAL A 526 33.73 -59.40 -63.14
CA VAL A 526 33.67 -60.82 -63.52
C VAL A 526 33.35 -61.66 -62.28
N LEU A 527 32.21 -62.35 -62.32
CA LEU A 527 31.79 -63.26 -61.25
C LEU A 527 32.40 -64.64 -61.42
N ASN A 528 32.52 -65.13 -62.66
CA ASN A 528 33.14 -66.42 -62.98
C ASN A 528 33.80 -66.38 -64.36
N GLY A 529 34.86 -67.16 -64.57
CA GLY A 529 35.70 -67.15 -65.76
C GLY A 529 36.86 -66.15 -65.65
N SER A 530 37.34 -65.66 -66.79
CA SER A 530 38.38 -64.63 -66.84
C SER A 530 37.95 -63.45 -67.71
N GLY A 531 38.56 -62.29 -67.46
CA GLY A 531 38.35 -61.11 -68.27
C GLY A 531 38.82 -59.84 -67.56
N THR A 532 39.31 -58.89 -68.33
CA THR A 532 39.67 -57.54 -67.88
C THR A 532 38.73 -56.55 -68.56
N ILE A 533 38.03 -55.77 -67.75
CA ILE A 533 37.04 -54.79 -68.20
C ILE A 533 37.72 -53.43 -68.27
N ASP A 534 37.60 -52.75 -69.41
CA ASP A 534 38.31 -51.49 -69.67
C ASP A 534 37.76 -50.34 -68.82
N GLN A 535 36.46 -50.05 -68.93
CA GLN A 535 35.77 -49.01 -68.16
C GLN A 535 34.62 -49.61 -67.34
N PRO A 536 34.89 -50.17 -66.14
CA PRO A 536 33.87 -50.84 -65.34
C PRO A 536 32.68 -49.95 -64.93
N SER A 537 32.83 -48.63 -64.95
CA SER A 537 31.77 -47.68 -64.63
C SER A 537 30.89 -47.27 -65.81
N ASP A 538 31.25 -47.66 -67.03
CA ASP A 538 30.53 -47.23 -68.22
C ASP A 538 29.42 -48.23 -68.57
N SER A 539 28.25 -47.70 -68.95
CA SER A 539 27.13 -48.53 -69.41
C SER A 539 27.50 -49.37 -70.64
N ALA A 540 28.38 -48.86 -71.49
CA ALA A 540 28.94 -49.56 -72.64
C ALA A 540 30.47 -49.61 -72.49
N THR A 541 31.05 -50.82 -72.43
CA THR A 541 32.49 -51.04 -72.26
C THR A 541 32.92 -52.30 -73.00
N THR A 542 34.23 -52.52 -73.15
CA THR A 542 34.79 -53.78 -73.66
C THR A 542 35.37 -54.62 -72.53
N ILE A 543 35.32 -55.94 -72.70
CA ILE A 543 36.02 -56.93 -71.88
C ILE A 543 36.96 -57.72 -72.77
N SER A 544 38.18 -58.02 -72.30
CA SER A 544 39.22 -58.76 -73.03
C SER A 544 39.89 -59.81 -72.15
N GLY A 545 40.58 -60.78 -72.74
CA GLY A 545 41.20 -61.87 -71.97
C GLY A 545 40.19 -62.89 -71.45
N LEU A 546 39.10 -63.11 -72.19
CA LEU A 546 38.10 -64.13 -71.87
C LEU A 546 38.70 -65.55 -71.98
N SER A 547 38.27 -66.43 -71.07
CA SER A 547 38.63 -67.85 -71.11
C SER A 547 37.65 -68.63 -71.98
N PHE A 548 38.06 -69.80 -72.47
CA PHE A 548 37.17 -70.70 -73.20
C PHE A 548 35.99 -71.17 -72.34
N GLY A 549 34.84 -71.35 -72.96
CA GLY A 549 33.59 -71.68 -72.30
C GLY A 549 32.93 -70.45 -71.66
N ASP A 550 32.25 -70.67 -70.55
CA ASP A 550 31.38 -69.68 -69.91
C ASP A 550 32.15 -68.68 -69.04
N ASN A 551 31.98 -67.40 -69.34
CA ASN A 551 32.42 -66.28 -68.49
C ASN A 551 31.18 -65.49 -68.07
N LEU A 552 30.93 -65.39 -66.76
CA LEU A 552 29.75 -64.73 -66.21
C LEU A 552 30.14 -63.35 -65.67
N VAL A 553 29.56 -62.30 -66.23
CA VAL A 553 29.85 -60.91 -65.90
C VAL A 553 28.62 -60.27 -65.27
N VAL A 554 28.84 -59.44 -64.26
CA VAL A 554 27.77 -58.80 -63.48
C VAL A 554 27.86 -57.29 -63.63
N LEU A 555 26.74 -56.64 -63.91
CA LEU A 555 26.58 -55.19 -63.85
C LEU A 555 25.81 -54.82 -62.58
N THR A 556 26.43 -54.06 -61.69
CA THR A 556 25.76 -53.51 -60.50
C THR A 556 25.45 -52.03 -60.73
N ALA A 557 24.21 -51.61 -60.48
CA ALA A 557 23.80 -50.20 -60.46
C ALA A 557 23.52 -49.77 -59.02
N SER A 558 24.03 -48.59 -58.63
CA SER A 558 23.88 -48.05 -57.29
C SER A 558 23.47 -46.57 -57.27
N ILE A 559 22.64 -46.18 -56.30
CA ILE A 559 22.24 -44.78 -56.09
C ILE A 559 22.37 -44.41 -54.63
N ASN A 560 23.04 -43.28 -54.36
CA ASN A 560 23.11 -42.59 -53.07
C ASN A 560 23.39 -43.51 -51.86
N GLN A 561 24.18 -44.58 -52.05
CA GLN A 561 24.54 -45.59 -51.04
C GLN A 561 23.37 -46.44 -50.49
N CYS A 562 22.12 -46.16 -50.85
CA CYS A 562 20.95 -46.85 -50.29
C CYS A 562 20.60 -48.16 -50.99
N ALA A 563 21.00 -48.31 -52.25
CA ALA A 563 20.42 -49.28 -53.16
C ALA A 563 21.47 -49.83 -54.12
N SER A 564 21.58 -51.15 -54.22
CA SER A 564 22.34 -51.80 -55.30
C SER A 564 21.53 -52.94 -55.87
N ILE A 565 21.26 -52.89 -57.17
CA ILE A 565 20.68 -54.00 -57.93
C ILE A 565 21.72 -54.46 -58.95
N SER A 566 21.71 -55.73 -59.29
CA SER A 566 22.61 -56.30 -60.27
C SER A 566 21.88 -57.15 -61.29
N ASP A 567 22.41 -57.18 -62.50
CA ASP A 567 22.03 -58.11 -63.56
C ASP A 567 23.28 -58.78 -64.14
N THR A 568 23.10 -59.90 -64.84
CA THR A 568 24.20 -60.74 -65.33
C THR A 568 24.14 -60.95 -66.83
N VAL A 569 25.29 -61.05 -67.47
CA VAL A 569 25.44 -61.45 -68.87
C VAL A 569 26.44 -62.60 -68.98
N LEU A 570 26.07 -63.63 -69.74
CA LEU A 570 26.89 -64.79 -70.04
C LEU A 570 27.63 -64.60 -71.37
N LEU A 571 28.96 -64.77 -71.34
CA LEU A 571 29.80 -64.77 -72.53
C LEU A 571 30.38 -66.17 -72.74
N HIS A 572 29.88 -66.88 -73.74
CA HIS A 572 30.39 -68.20 -74.12
C HIS A 572 31.43 -68.05 -75.23
N VAL A 573 32.67 -68.50 -74.99
CA VAL A 573 33.75 -68.51 -76.00
C VAL A 573 33.96 -69.93 -76.52
N ASP A 574 33.75 -70.14 -77.82
CA ASP A 574 33.98 -71.43 -78.48
C ASP A 574 35.44 -71.90 -78.33
N ASP A 575 35.60 -73.21 -78.16
CA ASP A 575 36.91 -73.88 -78.15
C ASP A 575 37.47 -74.05 -79.58
N LEU A 576 38.79 -74.26 -79.72
CA LEU A 576 39.39 -74.58 -81.01
C LEU A 576 38.87 -75.93 -81.53
N PHE A 577 38.62 -76.00 -82.83
CA PHE A 577 38.36 -77.27 -83.49
C PHE A 577 39.66 -77.83 -84.09
N ILE A 578 40.16 -78.92 -83.48
CA ILE A 578 41.37 -79.62 -83.91
C ILE A 578 40.99 -80.95 -84.56
N PRO A 579 41.17 -81.12 -85.88
CA PRO A 579 40.89 -82.39 -86.55
C PRO A 579 41.84 -83.51 -86.08
N GLU A 580 41.32 -84.72 -85.88
CA GLU A 580 42.12 -85.90 -85.48
C GLU A 580 42.84 -86.58 -86.65
N GLY A 581 42.63 -86.12 -87.89
CA GLY A 581 43.33 -86.65 -89.06
C GLY A 581 43.09 -85.85 -90.33
N TYR A 582 44.01 -86.01 -91.29
CA TYR A 582 43.98 -85.35 -92.61
C TYR A 582 44.77 -86.18 -93.63
N SER A 583 44.58 -85.90 -94.93
CA SER A 583 45.06 -86.72 -96.04
C SER A 583 45.91 -85.91 -97.02
N PRO A 584 47.22 -85.71 -96.75
CA PRO A 584 48.12 -84.95 -97.62
C PRO A 584 48.52 -85.76 -98.87
N ASN A 585 47.57 -85.96 -99.79
CA ASN A 585 47.70 -86.76 -101.02
C ASN A 585 47.72 -85.91 -102.31
N GLY A 586 47.47 -84.60 -102.20
CA GLY A 586 47.51 -83.63 -103.29
C GLY A 586 46.21 -83.53 -104.09
N ASP A 587 45.08 -83.99 -103.55
CA ASP A 587 43.75 -83.89 -104.20
C ASP A 587 43.02 -82.56 -103.93
N GLY A 588 43.59 -81.69 -103.09
CA GLY A 588 43.06 -80.39 -102.70
C GLY A 588 42.11 -80.42 -101.50
N VAL A 589 41.84 -81.59 -100.91
CA VAL A 589 40.90 -81.78 -99.79
C VAL A 589 41.64 -82.32 -98.57
N ASN A 590 41.60 -81.58 -97.46
CA ASN A 590 42.31 -81.96 -96.22
C ASN A 590 43.81 -82.26 -96.44
N ASP A 591 44.45 -81.57 -97.39
CA ASP A 591 45.88 -81.73 -97.68
C ASP A 591 46.78 -81.08 -96.62
N ARG A 592 46.20 -80.18 -95.81
CA ARG A 592 46.83 -79.53 -94.67
C ARG A 592 46.10 -79.87 -93.39
N TRP A 593 46.81 -79.85 -92.28
CA TRP A 593 46.18 -79.93 -90.97
C TRP A 593 45.65 -78.56 -90.54
N GLU A 594 44.41 -78.30 -90.89
CA GLU A 594 43.73 -77.04 -90.61
C GLU A 594 43.03 -77.09 -89.24
N ILE A 595 43.61 -76.44 -88.26
CA ILE A 595 43.01 -76.18 -86.95
C ILE A 595 42.17 -74.91 -87.07
N ARG A 596 40.85 -75.03 -86.92
CA ARG A 596 39.95 -73.88 -87.06
C ARG A 596 39.98 -73.04 -85.78
N GLY A 597 40.17 -71.73 -85.94
CA GLY A 597 40.28 -70.77 -84.85
C GLY A 597 41.70 -70.54 -84.35
N VAL A 598 42.71 -71.25 -84.89
CA VAL A 598 44.11 -71.02 -84.49
C VAL A 598 44.62 -69.66 -84.98
N GLU A 599 44.03 -69.13 -86.05
CA GLU A 599 44.32 -67.82 -86.62
C GLU A 599 44.06 -66.65 -85.66
N ALA A 600 43.22 -66.85 -84.64
CA ALA A 600 42.97 -65.86 -83.60
C ALA A 600 44.12 -65.75 -82.57
N TYR A 601 45.09 -66.67 -82.62
CA TYR A 601 46.26 -66.71 -81.74
C TYR A 601 47.55 -66.56 -82.54
N PRO A 602 47.86 -65.33 -83.04
CA PRO A 602 49.21 -65.03 -83.48
C PRO A 602 50.13 -65.23 -82.26
N ASN A 603 51.27 -65.89 -82.44
CA ASN A 603 52.18 -66.44 -81.42
C ASN A 603 51.79 -67.82 -80.85
N SER A 604 50.93 -68.59 -81.52
CA SER A 604 50.73 -70.00 -81.17
C SER A 604 51.96 -70.84 -81.54
N SER A 605 52.36 -71.78 -80.67
CA SER A 605 53.48 -72.69 -80.92
C SER A 605 52.96 -74.11 -81.08
N LEU A 606 53.23 -74.72 -82.23
CA LEU A 606 52.87 -76.09 -82.54
C LEU A 606 54.12 -76.97 -82.55
N GLN A 607 54.11 -78.05 -81.78
CA GLN A 607 55.12 -79.09 -81.81
C GLN A 607 54.46 -80.44 -82.14
N VAL A 608 55.01 -81.17 -83.11
CA VAL A 608 54.50 -82.49 -83.49
C VAL A 608 55.59 -83.54 -83.34
N PHE A 609 55.25 -84.66 -82.72
CA PHE A 609 56.13 -85.78 -82.37
C PHE A 609 55.64 -87.06 -83.05
N ASN A 610 56.56 -87.94 -83.39
CA ASN A 610 56.21 -89.31 -83.78
C ASN A 610 55.88 -90.18 -82.55
N ARG A 611 55.42 -91.42 -82.78
CA ARG A 611 55.05 -92.37 -81.71
C ARG A 611 56.17 -92.76 -80.73
N TRP A 612 57.42 -92.40 -81.01
CA TRP A 612 58.58 -92.63 -80.13
C TRP A 612 58.97 -91.38 -79.34
N GLY A 613 58.18 -90.29 -79.42
CA GLY A 613 58.46 -89.03 -78.73
C GLY A 613 59.51 -88.16 -79.41
N LYS A 614 59.92 -88.47 -80.65
CA LYS A 614 60.85 -87.63 -81.41
C LYS A 614 60.09 -86.51 -82.10
N LEU A 615 60.52 -85.27 -81.89
CA LEU A 615 60.00 -84.06 -82.54
C LEU A 615 60.26 -84.12 -84.05
N VAL A 616 59.20 -84.04 -84.84
CA VAL A 616 59.22 -84.14 -86.31
C VAL A 616 58.85 -82.84 -87.02
N TYR A 617 58.06 -81.98 -86.37
CA TYR A 617 57.68 -80.66 -86.87
C TYR A 617 57.62 -79.67 -85.70
N GLU A 618 57.99 -78.43 -85.93
CA GLU A 618 57.69 -77.31 -85.05
C GLU A 618 57.35 -76.07 -85.89
N ALA A 619 56.44 -75.26 -85.39
CA ALA A 619 56.14 -73.94 -85.92
C ALA A 619 55.83 -72.99 -84.76
N GLU A 620 56.37 -71.78 -84.87
CA GLU A 620 55.90 -70.61 -84.12
C GLU A 620 54.94 -69.85 -85.04
N ASP A 621 53.96 -69.14 -84.47
CA ASP A 621 52.89 -68.47 -85.21
C ASP A 621 52.11 -69.43 -86.14
N TYR A 622 51.72 -70.61 -85.63
CA TYR A 622 51.08 -71.63 -86.47
C TYR A 622 49.81 -71.09 -87.15
N SER A 623 49.79 -71.18 -88.48
CA SER A 623 48.80 -70.59 -89.38
C SER A 623 48.22 -71.61 -90.37
N ASN A 624 48.10 -72.87 -89.93
CA ASN A 624 47.58 -74.00 -90.73
C ASN A 624 48.45 -74.41 -91.93
N GLU A 625 49.76 -74.17 -91.86
CA GLU A 625 50.69 -74.46 -92.96
C GLU A 625 51.20 -75.92 -93.00
N TRP A 626 50.95 -76.75 -91.98
CA TRP A 626 51.54 -78.10 -91.92
C TRP A 626 50.89 -79.09 -92.89
N GLU A 627 51.69 -79.58 -93.85
CA GLU A 627 51.32 -80.54 -94.91
C GLU A 627 51.75 -81.99 -94.60
N GLY A 628 52.07 -82.31 -93.35
CA GLY A 628 52.53 -83.67 -92.99
C GLY A 628 53.94 -83.98 -93.45
N ARG A 629 54.81 -82.97 -93.39
CA ARG A 629 56.24 -83.07 -93.68
C ARG A 629 57.07 -82.88 -92.42
N ALA A 630 58.21 -83.56 -92.37
CA ALA A 630 59.20 -83.37 -91.31
C ALA A 630 59.97 -82.06 -91.53
N ARG A 631 60.73 -81.60 -90.52
CA ARG A 631 61.59 -80.39 -90.62
C ARG A 631 62.56 -80.36 -91.80
N ASN A 632 62.94 -81.52 -92.32
CA ASN A 632 63.82 -81.64 -93.49
C ASN A 632 63.05 -81.63 -94.83
N GLY A 633 61.75 -81.32 -94.82
CA GLY A 633 60.87 -81.26 -95.99
C GLY A 633 60.36 -82.62 -96.50
N GLN A 634 60.85 -83.73 -95.93
CA GLN A 634 60.45 -85.08 -96.36
C GLN A 634 59.03 -85.42 -95.89
N PRO A 635 58.22 -86.13 -96.70
CA PRO A 635 56.89 -86.56 -96.29
C PRO A 635 57.00 -87.53 -95.11
N LEU A 636 56.20 -87.30 -94.08
CA LEU A 636 56.11 -88.18 -92.93
C LEU A 636 55.30 -89.44 -93.29
N PRO A 637 55.70 -90.65 -92.84
CA PRO A 637 54.93 -91.87 -93.09
C PRO A 637 53.48 -91.77 -92.58
N ASP A 638 52.60 -92.56 -93.17
CA ASP A 638 51.25 -92.77 -92.66
C ASP A 638 51.33 -93.45 -91.28
N ASP A 639 51.05 -92.67 -90.24
CA ASP A 639 51.13 -93.09 -88.84
C ASP A 639 50.34 -92.09 -87.98
N THR A 640 50.21 -92.39 -86.70
CA THR A 640 49.68 -91.47 -85.70
C THR A 640 50.80 -90.60 -85.16
N TYR A 641 50.62 -89.29 -85.24
CA TYR A 641 51.51 -88.28 -84.67
C TYR A 641 50.86 -87.67 -83.44
N PHE A 642 51.66 -87.22 -82.50
CA PHE A 642 51.21 -86.56 -81.28
C PHE A 642 51.59 -85.10 -81.35
N PHE A 643 50.70 -84.20 -80.93
CA PHE A 643 50.98 -82.77 -80.98
C PHE A 643 50.84 -82.13 -79.61
N VAL A 644 51.56 -81.03 -79.44
CA VAL A 644 51.41 -80.05 -78.37
C VAL A 644 51.23 -78.70 -79.06
N LEU A 645 50.02 -78.14 -79.00
CA LEU A 645 49.70 -76.80 -79.47
C LEU A 645 49.57 -75.91 -78.24
N ASN A 646 50.45 -74.93 -78.10
CA ASN A 646 50.42 -73.96 -77.02
C ASN A 646 49.97 -72.59 -77.54
N LEU A 647 48.84 -72.10 -77.04
CA LEU A 647 48.31 -70.77 -77.38
C LEU A 647 48.90 -69.69 -76.45
N THR A 648 50.23 -69.68 -76.31
CA THR A 648 51.01 -68.64 -75.61
C THR A 648 50.45 -68.26 -74.22
N GLY A 649 50.30 -69.27 -73.36
CA GLY A 649 49.89 -69.06 -71.96
C GLY A 649 48.37 -69.00 -71.72
N ARG A 650 47.55 -69.14 -72.76
CA ARG A 650 46.09 -69.29 -72.64
C ARG A 650 45.68 -70.72 -72.29
N ARG A 651 46.02 -71.65 -73.18
CA ARG A 651 45.69 -73.07 -73.09
C ARG A 651 46.66 -73.87 -73.95
N SER A 652 46.97 -75.08 -73.50
CA SER A 652 47.73 -76.05 -74.29
C SER A 652 46.84 -77.22 -74.65
N TYR A 653 46.83 -77.58 -75.93
CA TYR A 653 46.15 -78.75 -76.45
C TYR A 653 47.19 -79.83 -76.70
N ASN A 654 46.92 -81.01 -76.15
CA ASN A 654 47.72 -82.19 -76.40
C ASN A 654 46.79 -83.22 -77.01
N GLY A 655 47.22 -83.85 -78.09
CA GLY A 655 46.39 -84.81 -78.78
C GLY A 655 47.16 -85.60 -79.81
N HIS A 656 46.42 -86.21 -80.71
CA HIS A 656 46.98 -86.94 -81.82
C HIS A 656 46.35 -86.49 -83.13
N VAL A 657 47.10 -86.71 -84.21
CA VAL A 657 46.68 -86.45 -85.57
C VAL A 657 47.16 -87.60 -86.45
N ILE A 658 46.25 -88.18 -87.22
CA ILE A 658 46.52 -89.30 -88.12
C ILE A 658 46.81 -88.74 -89.50
N ILE A 659 47.98 -89.09 -90.04
CA ILE A 659 48.30 -88.86 -91.44
C ILE A 659 47.96 -90.14 -92.21
N LYS A 660 47.09 -90.02 -93.22
CA LYS A 660 46.72 -91.15 -94.09
C LYS A 660 46.48 -90.65 -95.51
N ARG A 661 47.25 -91.13 -96.48
CA ARG A 661 47.22 -90.63 -97.86
C ARG A 661 46.34 -91.44 -98.80
#